data_AF-A0A2K6LZT4-F1
#
_entry.id   AF-A0A2K6LZT4-F1
#
_cell.length_a   1.000
_cell.length_b   1.000
_cell.length_c   1.000
_cell.angle_alpha   90.00
_cell.angle_beta   90.00
_cell.angle_gamma   90.00
#
_symmetry.space_group_name_H-M   'P 1'
#
loop_
_entity.id
_entity.type
_entity.pdbx_description
1 polymer ?
#
loop_
_entity_poly.entity_id
_entity_poly.type
_entity_poly.pdbx_seq_one_letter_code
_entity_poly.pdbx_strand_id
1 'polypeptide(L)'
;MALPRLTGALRSFSNVTKQDNYNEEVADLKIKRSKLHEQKSKMQSINEDLKDILHAAKQIVGTDNGREAIESGAAFLFMTFHLKDSVGHKETKAIKQMFGPFPSSSATAACNATNRIISHFSQDDLTALVQVTEKEHGDRVFFGKNLVFSFDMHDLDHFDELPINGETQKTISLDYKKFLNEHLQEACTPELKPVEKTNGSFLWCEVEKYLNSTLKEMTEVPRVEDLCCTLYDMLASIKSGDELQDELFELLGPEGLELIEKLLQNRITIVDRFLNSSNDHRFQVLQDNCKKILGENAKPNYGCQVTIQSEQEKQLMKQYRREEKRIARREKKAGEDLEVSEGLMCFDPKELRIQREQALLNARSVPILSRQRDADIEKIHYPHVYDSQAEAMKTSAFIAGAKMILPEGIQRENNKLYEEVRIPYSEPMPLSFEEKPVYIQDLDEIGQLAFKGMKRLNRIQSIVFETAYNTNENMLICAPTGAGKTNIAMLTVLHEIRQHFQQGVIKKNEFKIVYVAPMKALAAEMTNYFSRRLEPLGIVVKELTGDMQLSKSEILRTQMLVTTPEKWDVVTRKSVGDVALSQIVKLLILDEVHLLHEDRGPVLESIVARTLRQVESTQSMIRILGLSATLPNYLDVATFLHVNPYIGLFFFDGRFRPVPLGQTFLGIKCANKMQQLNNMDEVCYENVLKQVKAGHQVHFVYFIL
;
A
#
# COMPACT_ATOMS: atom_id res chain seq x y z
N MET A 1 -10.55 30.51 -2.15
CA MET A 1 -10.99 29.57 -1.10
C MET A 1 -10.50 30.09 0.23
N ALA A 2 -11.44 30.52 1.08
CA ALA A 2 -11.19 31.00 2.43
C ALA A 2 -11.61 29.89 3.41
N LEU A 3 -10.85 29.71 4.50
CA LEU A 3 -11.15 28.77 5.57
C LEU A 3 -12.53 29.04 6.19
N PRO A 4 -13.24 28.00 6.69
CA PRO A 4 -14.62 28.15 7.15
C PRO A 4 -14.70 28.96 8.44
N ARG A 5 -15.64 29.90 8.46
CA ARG A 5 -15.99 30.73 9.62
C ARG A 5 -16.70 29.86 10.66
N LEU A 6 -16.14 29.78 11.87
CA LEU A 6 -16.82 29.25 13.05
C LEU A 6 -18.08 30.08 13.35
N THR A 7 -19.21 29.40 13.44
CA THR A 7 -20.55 29.97 13.67
C THR A 7 -20.70 30.55 15.07
N GLY A 8 -21.39 31.69 15.16
CA GLY A 8 -21.49 32.60 16.32
C GLY A 8 -22.23 32.11 17.57
N ALA A 9 -22.24 30.80 17.87
CA ALA A 9 -22.88 30.27 19.08
C ALA A 9 -21.96 30.31 20.34
N LEU A 10 -20.65 30.49 20.19
CA LEU A 10 -19.68 30.44 21.31
C LEU A 10 -19.31 31.82 21.91
N ARG A 11 -19.93 32.92 21.44
CA ARG A 11 -19.67 34.27 21.96
C ARG A 11 -20.60 34.71 23.10
N SER A 12 -21.61 33.91 23.47
CA SER A 12 -22.59 34.28 24.49
C SER A 12 -22.20 33.92 25.92
N PHE A 13 -21.08 33.22 26.15
CA PHE A 13 -20.66 32.78 27.49
C PHE A 13 -19.15 32.90 27.71
N SER A 14 -18.62 34.13 27.76
CA SER A 14 -17.47 34.48 28.63
C SER A 14 -17.11 35.96 28.48
N ASN A 15 -17.18 36.68 29.60
CA ASN A 15 -16.64 38.04 29.72
C ASN A 15 -15.17 37.93 30.14
N VAL A 16 -14.25 38.16 29.21
CA VAL A 16 -12.83 38.38 29.54
C VAL A 16 -12.34 39.61 28.78
N THR A 17 -12.44 40.78 29.40
CA THR A 17 -11.82 42.01 28.93
C THR A 17 -10.47 42.20 29.61
N LYS A 18 -9.40 42.30 28.81
CA LYS A 18 -8.09 42.76 29.28
C LYS A 18 -8.19 44.25 29.59
N GLN A 19 -7.90 44.66 30.83
CA GLN A 19 -7.73 46.07 31.18
C GLN A 19 -6.36 46.53 30.65
N ASP A 20 -6.35 47.35 29.60
CA ASP A 20 -5.16 48.08 29.21
C ASP A 20 -5.13 49.40 29.99
N ASN A 21 -4.19 49.51 30.95
CA ASN A 21 -3.86 50.76 31.62
C ASN A 21 -3.26 51.74 30.60
N TYR A 22 -4.09 52.65 30.10
CA TYR A 22 -3.65 53.83 29.37
C TYR A 22 -3.21 54.89 30.37
N ASN A 23 -1.95 54.87 30.77
CA ASN A 23 -1.22 56.03 31.27
C ASN A 23 0.27 55.70 31.32
N GLU A 24 0.94 55.82 30.17
CA GLU A 24 2.35 56.22 30.08
C GLU A 24 2.71 56.56 28.61
N GLU A 25 2.82 57.87 28.39
CA GLU A 25 3.69 58.59 27.44
C GLU A 25 3.69 58.26 25.93
N VAL A 26 3.10 59.18 25.16
CA VAL A 26 3.16 59.29 23.68
C VAL A 26 4.60 59.42 23.14
N ALA A 27 5.59 59.70 23.99
CA ALA A 27 7.01 59.67 23.64
C ALA A 27 7.50 58.26 23.27
N ASP A 28 6.90 57.21 23.85
CA ASP A 28 7.35 55.83 23.71
C ASP A 28 6.91 55.18 22.38
N LEU A 29 5.86 55.68 21.72
CA LEU A 29 5.42 55.18 20.41
C LEU A 29 6.35 55.60 19.25
N LYS A 30 6.93 56.81 19.33
CA LYS A 30 7.95 57.25 18.36
C LYS A 30 9.25 56.48 18.56
N ILE A 31 9.64 56.22 19.81
CA ILE A 31 10.81 55.42 20.16
C ILE A 31 10.60 53.95 19.80
N LYS A 32 9.41 53.38 20.01
CA LYS A 32 9.05 52.02 19.55
C LYS A 32 9.04 51.92 18.03
N ARG A 33 8.50 52.92 17.31
CA ARG A 33 8.53 52.95 15.84
C ARG A 33 9.93 53.13 15.27
N SER A 34 10.78 53.97 15.89
CA SER A 34 12.18 54.11 15.48
C SER A 34 12.98 52.85 15.79
N LYS A 35 12.79 52.22 16.95
CA LYS A 35 13.38 50.91 17.29
C LYS A 35 12.91 49.80 16.34
N LEU A 36 11.64 49.78 15.94
CA LEU A 36 11.12 48.85 14.93
C LEU A 36 11.72 49.09 13.54
N HIS A 37 11.91 50.36 13.14
CA HIS A 37 12.54 50.70 11.87
C HIS A 37 14.03 50.38 11.88
N GLU A 38 14.71 50.58 13.01
CA GLU A 38 16.12 50.24 13.20
C GLU A 38 16.31 48.72 13.24
N GLN A 39 15.42 47.97 13.90
CA GLN A 39 15.39 46.50 13.84
C GLN A 39 15.10 45.98 12.43
N LYS A 40 14.19 46.61 11.69
CA LYS A 40 13.88 46.24 10.31
C LYS A 40 15.04 46.52 9.35
N SER A 41 15.77 47.62 9.56
CA SER A 41 16.98 47.96 8.80
C SER A 41 18.14 47.02 9.13
N LYS A 42 18.35 46.67 10.41
CA LYS A 42 19.32 45.65 10.84
C LYS A 42 19.00 44.28 10.24
N MET A 43 17.73 43.87 10.24
CA MET A 43 17.27 42.62 9.64
C MET A 43 17.45 42.59 8.11
N GLN A 44 17.33 43.73 7.43
CA GLN A 44 17.62 43.84 6.00
C GLN A 44 19.12 43.69 5.72
N SER A 45 19.99 44.33 6.51
CA SER A 45 21.45 44.19 6.40
C SER A 45 21.90 42.74 6.61
N ILE A 46 21.39 42.07 7.65
CA ILE A 46 21.72 40.66 7.94
C ILE A 46 21.26 39.74 6.79
N ASN A 47 20.13 40.03 6.15
CA ASN A 47 19.66 39.26 5.00
C ASN A 47 20.53 39.45 3.76
N GLU A 48 21.14 40.63 3.57
CA GLU A 48 22.10 40.87 2.50
C GLU A 48 23.41 40.12 2.77
N ASP A 49 23.90 40.14 4.01
CA ASP A 49 25.10 39.39 4.39
C ASP A 49 24.90 37.87 4.31
N LEU A 50 23.72 37.35 4.65
CA LEU A 50 23.37 35.93 4.46
C LEU A 50 23.33 35.55 2.97
N LYS A 51 22.88 36.45 2.09
CA LYS A 51 22.94 36.24 0.63
C LYS A 51 24.38 36.22 0.12
N ASP A 52 25.26 37.04 0.69
CA ASP A 52 26.68 37.03 0.35
C ASP A 52 27.34 35.69 0.73
N ILE A 53 27.01 35.14 1.92
CA ILE A 53 27.48 33.80 2.34
C ILE A 53 26.95 32.73 1.39
N LEU A 54 25.67 32.81 1.01
CA LEU A 54 25.05 31.84 0.09
C LEU A 54 25.65 31.94 -1.32
N HIS A 55 25.99 33.15 -1.77
CA HIS A 55 26.71 33.35 -3.04
C HIS A 55 28.13 32.78 -2.98
N ALA A 56 28.86 33.01 -1.89
CA ALA A 56 30.17 32.42 -1.67
C ALA A 56 30.11 30.88 -1.61
N ALA A 57 29.10 30.33 -0.91
CA ALA A 57 28.84 28.89 -0.88
C ALA A 57 28.55 28.35 -2.28
N LYS A 58 27.76 29.04 -3.09
CA LYS A 58 27.48 28.65 -4.49
C LYS A 58 28.75 28.59 -5.35
N GLN A 59 29.71 29.49 -5.14
CA GLN A 59 30.99 29.47 -5.85
C GLN A 59 31.94 28.36 -5.37
N ILE A 60 31.83 27.96 -4.10
CA ILE A 60 32.68 26.92 -3.50
C ILE A 60 32.12 25.51 -3.79
N VAL A 61 30.80 25.35 -3.71
CA VAL A 61 30.09 24.08 -3.90
C VAL A 61 29.84 23.79 -5.38
N GLY A 62 29.80 24.82 -6.23
CA GLY A 62 29.49 24.71 -7.65
C GLY A 62 28.00 24.91 -7.93
N THR A 63 27.70 25.41 -9.14
CA THR A 63 26.33 25.74 -9.57
C THR A 63 25.46 24.53 -9.87
N ASP A 64 26.08 23.38 -10.07
CA ASP A 64 25.43 22.16 -10.55
C ASP A 64 24.83 21.34 -9.40
N ASN A 65 25.17 21.69 -8.15
CA ASN A 65 24.65 21.07 -6.95
C ASN A 65 23.32 21.71 -6.52
N GLY A 66 22.39 20.89 -6.04
CA GLY A 66 21.03 21.32 -5.66
C GLY A 66 21.02 22.42 -4.58
N ARG A 67 19.89 23.16 -4.48
CA ARG A 67 19.75 24.30 -3.55
C ARG A 67 20.06 23.93 -2.10
N GLU A 68 19.60 22.76 -1.66
CA GLU A 68 19.85 22.24 -0.30
C GLU A 68 21.34 22.01 -0.01
N ALA A 69 22.12 21.58 -1.01
CA ALA A 69 23.56 21.43 -0.87
C ALA A 69 24.20 22.80 -0.70
N ILE A 70 23.82 23.80 -1.51
CA ILE A 70 24.35 25.18 -1.39
C ILE A 70 24.02 25.77 -0.01
N GLU A 71 22.80 25.56 0.49
CA GLU A 71 22.37 26.02 1.83
C GLU A 71 23.14 25.33 2.96
N SER A 72 23.35 24.01 2.85
CA SER A 72 24.19 23.24 3.77
C SER A 72 25.65 23.73 3.74
N GLY A 73 26.14 24.16 2.58
CA GLY A 73 27.46 24.75 2.40
C GLY A 73 27.60 26.10 3.06
N ALA A 74 26.59 26.95 2.90
CA ALA A 74 26.51 28.22 3.59
C ALA A 74 26.52 28.02 5.12
N ALA A 75 25.76 27.04 5.63
CA ALA A 75 25.77 26.70 7.05
C ALA A 75 27.14 26.19 7.53
N PHE A 76 27.81 25.34 6.74
CA PHE A 76 29.16 24.86 7.07
C PHE A 76 30.20 26.00 7.09
N LEU A 77 30.14 26.91 6.12
CA LEU A 77 31.04 28.09 6.08
C LEU A 77 30.79 29.02 7.26
N PHE A 78 29.52 29.27 7.60
CA PHE A 78 29.16 30.05 8.79
C PHE A 78 29.72 29.41 10.07
N MET A 79 29.49 28.11 10.27
CA MET A 79 30.04 27.36 11.41
C MET A 79 31.58 27.32 11.43
N THR A 80 32.24 27.36 10.27
CA THR A 80 33.71 27.37 10.20
C THR A 80 34.30 28.72 10.60
N PHE A 81 33.61 29.82 10.27
CA PHE A 81 34.10 31.18 10.48
C PHE A 81 33.52 31.90 11.70
N HIS A 82 32.50 31.35 12.38
CA HIS A 82 31.78 32.08 13.42
C HIS A 82 32.59 32.49 14.68
N LEU A 83 33.80 31.97 14.85
CA LEU A 83 34.70 32.31 15.97
C LEU A 83 36.05 32.85 15.50
N LYS A 84 36.18 33.28 14.23
CA LYS A 84 37.48 33.57 13.62
C LYS A 84 37.47 34.84 12.77
N ASP A 85 38.44 35.71 13.04
CA ASP A 85 38.58 36.99 12.37
C ASP A 85 39.19 36.89 10.96
N SER A 86 39.84 35.78 10.61
CA SER A 86 40.47 35.58 9.29
C SER A 86 40.54 34.11 8.85
N VAL A 87 40.67 33.91 7.53
CA VAL A 87 40.83 32.59 6.91
C VAL A 87 42.26 32.10 7.10
N GLY A 88 42.48 31.20 8.06
CA GLY A 88 43.76 30.57 8.31
C GLY A 88 43.96 29.25 7.56
N HIS A 89 45.10 28.60 7.83
CA HIS A 89 45.47 27.33 7.19
C HIS A 89 44.55 26.16 7.61
N LYS A 90 44.00 26.17 8.83
CA LYS A 90 43.12 25.09 9.32
C LYS A 90 41.76 25.13 8.64
N GLU A 91 41.22 26.32 8.43
CA GLU A 91 39.94 26.61 7.80
C GLU A 91 40.03 26.32 6.31
N THR A 92 41.13 26.77 5.68
CA THR A 92 41.44 26.46 4.28
C THR A 92 41.54 24.95 4.06
N LYS A 93 42.18 24.23 4.99
CA LYS A 93 42.28 22.76 4.93
C LYS A 93 40.91 22.08 5.11
N ALA A 94 40.08 22.56 6.03
CA ALA A 94 38.74 22.02 6.27
C ALA A 94 37.81 22.23 5.06
N ILE A 95 37.81 23.43 4.48
CA ILE A 95 37.03 23.76 3.27
C ILE A 95 37.55 22.96 2.08
N LYS A 96 38.88 22.83 1.93
CA LYS A 96 39.49 22.04 0.85
C LYS A 96 39.20 20.55 0.97
N GLN A 97 39.11 20.04 2.20
CA GLN A 97 38.75 18.65 2.47
C GLN A 97 37.27 18.38 2.17
N MET A 98 36.39 19.36 2.39
CA MET A 98 34.94 19.20 2.18
C MET A 98 34.48 19.48 0.75
N PHE A 99 35.08 20.47 0.06
CA PHE A 99 34.62 20.96 -1.24
C PHE A 99 35.67 20.86 -2.35
N GLY A 100 36.87 20.36 -2.06
CA GLY A 100 37.96 20.29 -3.02
C GLY A 100 38.59 21.67 -3.29
N PRO A 101 39.20 21.90 -4.47
CA PRO A 101 39.82 23.18 -4.79
C PRO A 101 38.76 24.28 -4.94
N PHE A 102 38.95 25.40 -4.23
CA PHE A 102 38.02 26.52 -4.21
C PHE A 102 38.73 27.87 -4.41
N PRO A 103 38.03 28.89 -4.91
CA PRO A 103 38.58 30.24 -5.02
C PRO A 103 38.75 30.88 -3.64
N SER A 104 39.98 31.32 -3.32
CA SER A 104 40.30 31.97 -2.04
C SER A 104 39.48 33.24 -1.79
N SER A 105 39.11 33.96 -2.86
CA SER A 105 38.24 35.14 -2.80
C SER A 105 36.86 34.84 -2.21
N SER A 106 36.27 33.69 -2.54
CA SER A 106 34.96 33.30 -2.03
C SER A 106 35.00 32.92 -0.54
N ALA A 107 36.07 32.27 -0.09
CA ALA A 107 36.25 31.97 1.34
C ALA A 107 36.43 33.26 2.16
N THR A 108 37.20 34.23 1.64
CA THR A 108 37.36 35.54 2.28
C THR A 108 36.05 36.34 2.29
N ALA A 109 35.27 36.28 1.21
CA ALA A 109 33.95 36.91 1.16
C ALA A 109 32.98 36.32 2.21
N ALA A 110 32.94 34.99 2.34
CA ALA A 110 32.14 34.31 3.35
C ALA A 110 32.59 34.68 4.78
N CYS A 111 33.90 34.73 5.04
CA CYS A 111 34.45 35.12 6.34
C CYS A 111 34.09 36.57 6.70
N ASN A 112 34.24 37.51 5.76
CA ASN A 112 33.88 38.91 5.96
C ASN A 112 32.37 39.09 6.22
N ALA A 113 31.52 38.41 5.47
CA ALA A 113 30.07 38.44 5.68
C ALA A 113 29.68 37.83 7.03
N THR A 114 30.32 36.72 7.42
CA THR A 114 30.11 36.08 8.73
C THR A 114 30.50 37.03 9.87
N ASN A 115 31.63 37.73 9.77
CA ASN A 115 32.07 38.71 10.77
C ASN A 115 31.13 39.92 10.86
N ARG A 116 30.56 40.38 9.74
CA ARG A 116 29.53 41.44 9.75
C ARG A 116 28.28 40.97 10.48
N ILE A 117 27.80 39.75 10.21
CA ILE A 117 26.66 39.17 10.93
C ILE A 117 26.94 39.06 12.43
N ILE A 118 28.12 38.55 12.81
CA ILE A 118 28.53 38.37 14.21
C ILE A 118 28.65 39.68 14.97
N SER A 119 29.08 40.75 14.31
CA SER A 119 29.17 42.08 14.94
C SER A 119 27.82 42.63 15.44
N HIS A 120 26.70 42.04 14.99
CA HIS A 120 25.35 42.40 15.44
C HIS A 120 24.86 41.60 16.66
N PHE A 121 25.58 40.56 17.09
CA PHE A 121 25.21 39.68 18.21
C PHE A 121 26.21 39.77 19.37
N SER A 122 25.74 39.56 20.60
CA SER A 122 26.64 39.42 21.75
C SER A 122 27.27 38.02 21.81
N GLN A 123 28.43 37.88 22.46
CA GLN A 123 29.13 36.59 22.59
C GLN A 123 28.28 35.51 23.30
N ASP A 124 27.38 35.93 24.19
CA ASP A 124 26.46 35.06 24.92
C ASP A 124 25.28 34.59 24.03
N ASP A 125 24.80 35.43 23.12
CA ASP A 125 23.74 35.06 22.17
C ASP A 125 24.24 34.06 21.10
N LEU A 126 25.48 34.21 20.66
CA LEU A 126 26.11 33.31 19.67
C LEU A 126 26.37 31.93 20.25
N THR A 127 26.83 31.85 21.51
CA THR A 127 27.02 30.57 22.20
C THR A 127 25.69 29.88 22.51
N ALA A 128 24.63 30.62 22.84
CA ALA A 128 23.29 30.08 22.95
C ALA A 128 22.76 29.50 21.62
N LEU A 129 23.01 30.17 20.49
CA LEU A 129 22.55 29.72 19.16
C LEU A 129 23.25 28.42 18.70
N VAL A 130 24.54 28.26 19.02
CA VAL A 130 25.31 27.04 18.76
C VAL A 130 24.89 25.89 19.70
N GLN A 131 24.63 26.19 20.98
CA GLN A 131 24.12 25.19 21.93
C GLN A 131 22.70 24.69 21.57
N VAL A 132 21.87 25.53 20.93
CA VAL A 132 20.57 25.11 20.41
C VAL A 132 20.71 24.10 19.27
N THR A 133 21.78 24.17 18.46
CA THR A 133 22.06 23.20 17.39
C THR A 133 22.66 21.89 17.93
N GLU A 134 23.45 21.95 19.01
CA GLU A 134 23.95 20.73 19.69
C GLU A 134 22.88 20.02 20.52
N LYS A 135 21.90 20.76 21.08
CA LYS A 135 20.76 20.19 21.84
C LYS A 135 19.58 19.71 20.99
N GLU A 136 19.60 19.89 19.67
CA GLU A 136 18.60 19.32 18.76
C GLU A 136 18.66 17.78 18.66
N HIS A 137 19.56 17.12 19.38
CA HIS A 137 19.53 15.66 19.58
C HIS A 137 19.08 15.22 20.98
N GLY A 138 18.63 16.14 21.84
CA GLY A 138 18.30 15.83 23.24
C GLY A 138 16.86 16.11 23.67
N ASP A 139 16.30 17.28 23.42
CA ASP A 139 14.96 17.60 23.91
C ASP A 139 14.40 18.87 23.24
N ARG A 140 13.48 18.69 22.29
CA ARG A 140 12.53 19.75 21.91
C ARG A 140 11.12 19.26 22.25
N VAL A 141 10.50 19.93 23.20
CA VAL A 141 9.07 19.79 23.49
C VAL A 141 8.31 20.36 22.29
N PHE A 142 7.82 19.46 21.42
CA PHE A 142 6.97 19.84 20.29
C PHE A 142 5.68 20.50 20.77
N PHE A 143 5.26 21.55 20.04
CA PHE A 143 3.95 22.17 20.19
C PHE A 143 2.86 21.09 20.03
N GLY A 144 2.03 20.90 21.06
CA GLY A 144 0.99 19.85 21.10
C GLY A 144 1.19 18.76 22.17
N LYS A 145 2.28 18.79 22.96
CA LYS A 145 2.51 17.80 24.03
C LYS A 145 1.44 17.78 25.15
N ASN A 146 0.57 18.79 25.21
CA ASN A 146 -0.57 18.87 26.13
C ASN A 146 -1.95 18.74 25.45
N LEU A 147 -1.99 18.38 24.17
CA LEU A 147 -3.24 18.03 23.50
C LEU A 147 -3.44 16.52 23.65
N VAL A 148 -4.23 16.12 24.64
CA VAL A 148 -4.71 14.75 24.78
C VAL A 148 -5.79 14.52 23.70
N PHE A 149 -5.42 13.81 22.64
CA PHE A 149 -6.39 13.19 21.75
C PHE A 149 -6.77 11.83 22.35
N SER A 150 -7.99 11.72 22.90
CA SER A 150 -8.59 10.43 23.19
C SER A 150 -9.26 9.90 21.93
N PHE A 151 -8.58 8.99 21.25
CA PHE A 151 -9.21 8.12 20.26
C PHE A 151 -9.40 6.77 20.95
N ASP A 152 -10.65 6.40 21.25
CA ASP A 152 -10.96 5.05 21.71
C ASP A 152 -10.74 4.10 20.54
N MET A 153 -9.56 3.48 20.50
CA MET A 153 -9.36 2.24 19.75
C MET A 153 -10.02 1.13 20.55
N HIS A 154 -11.05 0.52 19.97
CA HIS A 154 -11.38 -0.85 20.33
C HIS A 154 -10.21 -1.71 19.88
N ASP A 155 -9.45 -2.24 20.84
CA ASP A 155 -8.48 -3.30 20.58
C ASP A 155 -9.23 -4.50 20.01
N LEU A 156 -8.93 -4.82 18.75
CA LEU A 156 -9.28 -6.10 18.16
C LEU A 156 -8.29 -7.14 18.68
N ASP A 157 -8.87 -8.21 19.20
CA ASP A 157 -8.22 -9.39 19.75
C ASP A 157 -7.00 -9.86 18.95
N HIS A 158 -5.94 -10.15 19.71
CA HIS A 158 -4.79 -10.94 19.30
C HIS A 158 -5.25 -12.28 18.71
N PHE A 159 -4.80 -12.59 17.50
CA PHE A 159 -4.85 -13.94 16.95
C PHE A 159 -3.84 -14.84 17.67
N ASP A 160 -4.31 -16.03 18.02
CA ASP A 160 -3.56 -17.19 18.48
C ASP A 160 -2.28 -17.46 17.67
N GLU A 161 -1.14 -17.58 18.36
CA GLU A 161 0.04 -18.28 17.85
C GLU A 161 -0.06 -19.77 18.22
N LEU A 162 -0.01 -20.64 17.21
CA LEU A 162 0.19 -22.09 17.36
C LEU A 162 1.69 -22.41 17.53
N PRO A 163 2.03 -23.53 18.21
CA PRO A 163 3.32 -23.70 18.88
C PRO A 163 4.41 -24.27 17.95
N ILE A 164 5.64 -23.78 18.11
CA ILE A 164 6.84 -24.49 17.65
C ILE A 164 7.72 -24.79 18.86
N ASN A 165 7.87 -26.08 19.16
CA ASN A 165 8.76 -26.65 20.16
C ASN A 165 10.22 -26.28 19.89
N GLY A 166 10.96 -25.91 20.95
CA GLY A 166 12.42 -25.86 20.95
C GLY A 166 12.98 -25.03 22.10
N GLU A 167 13.32 -25.70 23.20
CA GLU A 167 14.00 -25.17 24.40
C GLU A 167 15.29 -24.37 24.03
N THR A 168 15.79 -23.36 24.74
CA THR A 168 16.08 -23.23 26.18
C THR A 168 16.35 -21.76 26.57
N GLN A 169 15.72 -21.34 27.67
CA GLN A 169 16.07 -20.38 28.74
C GLN A 169 17.10 -19.23 28.59
N LYS A 170 16.67 -18.10 29.21
CA LYS A 170 17.37 -17.00 29.95
C LYS A 170 17.14 -15.64 29.26
N THR A 171 16.68 -14.56 29.89
CA THR A 171 16.53 -14.19 31.31
C THR A 171 15.76 -12.86 31.39
N ILE A 172 14.99 -12.66 32.47
CA ILE A 172 14.75 -11.41 33.22
C ILE A 172 14.07 -10.24 32.47
N SER A 173 12.85 -9.89 32.91
CA SER A 173 12.24 -8.58 32.69
C SER A 173 12.06 -7.84 34.02
N LEU A 174 12.56 -6.61 34.07
CA LEU A 174 12.45 -5.65 35.17
C LEU A 174 11.13 -4.88 35.03
N ASP A 175 10.22 -5.08 35.98
CA ASP A 175 8.91 -4.44 36.01
C ASP A 175 8.99 -3.05 36.70
N TYR A 176 8.55 -2.01 35.98
CA TYR A 176 8.66 -0.59 36.33
C TYR A 176 7.42 -0.07 37.08
N LYS A 177 6.74 -0.93 37.86
CA LYS A 177 5.60 -0.56 38.72
C LYS A 177 6.01 -0.03 40.10
N LYS A 178 7.30 0.23 40.33
CA LYS A 178 7.83 0.66 41.64
C LYS A 178 8.02 2.18 41.82
N PHE A 179 7.42 3.05 40.99
CA PHE A 179 7.71 4.49 41.10
C PHE A 179 6.50 5.43 41.26
N LEU A 180 5.26 4.98 41.04
CA LEU A 180 4.13 5.94 40.98
C LEU A 180 3.20 5.96 42.19
N ASN A 181 3.41 5.16 43.23
CA ASN A 181 2.52 5.16 44.41
C ASN A 181 3.17 5.60 45.73
N GLU A 182 4.32 6.28 45.70
CA GLU A 182 4.81 7.08 46.83
C GLU A 182 4.44 8.56 46.60
N HIS A 183 3.28 8.97 47.10
CA HIS A 183 3.01 10.27 47.75
C HIS A 183 1.51 10.59 47.73
N LEU A 184 0.74 9.91 48.60
CA LEU A 184 -0.34 10.50 49.39
C LEU A 184 -0.57 9.58 50.61
N GLN A 185 0.10 9.98 51.69
CA GLN A 185 0.02 9.55 53.10
C GLN A 185 -1.44 9.49 53.60
N GLU A 186 -1.91 8.52 54.42
CA GLU A 186 -1.58 8.31 55.84
C GLU A 186 -2.08 6.95 56.38
N ALA A 187 -1.25 6.37 57.27
CA ALA A 187 -1.55 5.61 58.49
C ALA A 187 -2.05 4.13 58.48
N CYS A 188 -1.26 3.34 59.24
CA CYS A 188 -1.52 2.06 59.91
C CYS A 188 -1.34 0.74 59.12
N THR A 189 -0.14 0.16 59.31
CA THR A 189 0.10 -1.30 59.28
C THR A 189 -0.71 -2.00 60.38
N PRO A 190 -1.12 -3.28 60.19
CA PRO A 190 -0.21 -4.37 60.56
C PRO A 190 -0.15 -5.52 59.55
N GLU A 191 1.09 -5.94 59.30
CA GLU A 191 1.63 -7.30 59.21
C GLU A 191 0.79 -8.43 58.60
N LEU A 192 1.35 -8.95 57.51
CA LEU A 192 1.12 -10.26 56.91
C LEU A 192 1.01 -11.41 57.93
N LYS A 193 0.03 -12.29 57.69
CA LYS A 193 0.19 -13.74 57.87
C LYS A 193 -0.22 -14.47 56.59
N PRO A 194 0.54 -15.49 56.15
CA PRO A 194 0.17 -16.31 54.99
C PRO A 194 -0.94 -17.28 55.42
N VAL A 195 -2.10 -17.23 54.76
CA VAL A 195 -3.18 -18.20 54.98
C VAL A 195 -3.19 -19.19 53.83
N GLU A 196 -2.81 -20.41 54.19
CA GLU A 196 -3.25 -21.73 53.72
C GLU A 196 -3.83 -21.89 52.31
N LYS A 197 -3.31 -22.88 51.59
CA LYS A 197 -3.92 -23.48 50.41
C LYS A 197 -5.37 -23.88 50.72
N THR A 198 -6.34 -23.06 50.32
CA THR A 198 -7.75 -23.44 50.31
C THR A 198 -7.99 -24.41 49.16
N ASN A 199 -8.39 -25.63 49.51
CA ASN A 199 -8.74 -26.71 48.58
C ASN A 199 -9.91 -26.28 47.67
N GLY A 200 -10.03 -26.89 46.47
CA GLY A 200 -11.08 -26.63 45.48
C GLY A 200 -12.52 -26.88 45.94
N SER A 201 -12.75 -27.13 47.23
CA SER A 201 -14.04 -27.32 47.86
C SER A 201 -14.55 -26.08 48.62
N PHE A 202 -13.91 -24.91 48.51
CA PHE A 202 -14.26 -23.75 49.34
C PHE A 202 -15.72 -23.28 49.18
N LEU A 203 -16.16 -22.95 47.96
CA LEU A 203 -17.54 -22.52 47.69
C LEU A 203 -18.55 -23.58 48.14
N TRP A 204 -18.25 -24.83 47.83
CA TRP A 204 -19.05 -26.00 48.16
C TRP A 204 -19.19 -26.23 49.67
N CYS A 205 -18.08 -26.21 50.41
CA CYS A 205 -18.08 -26.39 51.86
C CYS A 205 -18.79 -25.25 52.58
N GLU A 206 -18.69 -24.02 52.07
CA GLU A 206 -19.30 -22.87 52.72
C GLU A 206 -20.81 -22.76 52.43
N VAL A 207 -21.24 -23.15 51.22
CA VAL A 207 -22.66 -23.32 50.89
C VAL A 207 -23.28 -24.50 51.64
N GLU A 208 -22.55 -25.61 51.77
CA GLU A 208 -23.00 -26.79 52.54
C GLU A 208 -23.08 -26.49 54.04
N LYS A 209 -22.13 -25.73 54.62
CA LYS A 209 -22.24 -25.23 56.00
C LYS A 209 -23.43 -24.31 56.19
N TYR A 210 -23.67 -23.39 55.26
CA TYR A 210 -24.81 -22.48 55.30
C TYR A 210 -26.15 -23.23 55.26
N LEU A 211 -26.28 -24.22 54.38
CA LEU A 211 -27.46 -25.09 54.30
C LEU A 211 -27.63 -25.95 55.56
N ASN A 212 -26.53 -26.46 56.13
CA ASN A 212 -26.56 -27.24 57.37
C ASN A 212 -26.92 -26.39 58.60
N SER A 213 -26.59 -25.09 58.62
CA SER A 213 -27.01 -24.17 59.70
C SER A 213 -28.48 -23.76 59.61
N THR A 214 -29.04 -23.67 58.40
CA THR A 214 -30.45 -23.31 58.13
C THR A 214 -31.41 -24.50 58.17
N LEU A 215 -30.89 -25.74 58.19
CA LEU A 215 -31.62 -27.03 58.10
C LEU A 215 -32.52 -27.39 59.30
N LYS A 216 -32.88 -26.45 60.18
CA LYS A 216 -33.83 -26.71 61.27
C LYS A 216 -35.26 -26.23 61.05
N GLU A 217 -35.57 -25.41 60.05
CA GLU A 217 -36.94 -24.85 59.93
C GLU A 217 -37.58 -24.76 58.53
N MET A 218 -37.04 -25.36 57.45
CA MET A 218 -37.71 -25.30 56.13
C MET A 218 -37.86 -26.64 55.39
N THR A 219 -39.03 -26.81 54.76
CA THR A 219 -39.59 -28.07 54.25
C THR A 219 -39.31 -28.38 52.77
N GLU A 220 -38.60 -27.50 52.04
CA GLU A 220 -38.15 -27.74 50.66
C GLU A 220 -36.73 -27.20 50.48
N VAL A 221 -35.76 -28.09 50.20
CA VAL A 221 -34.33 -27.75 50.14
C VAL A 221 -33.86 -27.77 48.67
N PRO A 222 -33.32 -26.67 48.11
CA PRO A 222 -32.65 -26.69 46.82
C PRO A 222 -31.35 -27.49 46.92
N ARG A 223 -31.02 -28.27 45.89
CA ARG A 223 -29.78 -29.07 45.90
C ARG A 223 -28.57 -28.13 45.99
N VAL A 224 -27.57 -28.50 46.78
CA VAL A 224 -26.32 -27.75 46.97
C VAL A 224 -25.68 -27.40 45.61
N GLU A 225 -25.82 -28.29 44.63
CA GLU A 225 -25.40 -28.14 43.23
C GLU A 225 -26.01 -26.90 42.57
N ASP A 226 -27.33 -26.75 42.66
CA ASP A 226 -28.08 -25.70 41.97
C ASP A 226 -27.80 -24.32 42.58
N LEU A 227 -27.67 -24.24 43.90
CA LEU A 227 -27.32 -22.99 44.59
C LEU A 227 -25.87 -22.56 44.32
N CYS A 228 -24.93 -23.51 44.22
CA CYS A 228 -23.55 -23.19 43.84
C CYS A 228 -23.47 -22.63 42.41
N CYS A 229 -24.29 -23.12 41.48
CA CYS A 229 -24.34 -22.61 40.11
C CYS A 229 -24.89 -21.20 40.02
N THR A 230 -26.01 -20.92 40.69
CA THR A 230 -26.60 -19.59 40.68
C THR A 230 -25.69 -18.55 41.34
N LEU A 231 -25.04 -18.90 42.46
CA LEU A 231 -24.06 -18.04 43.11
C LEU A 231 -22.83 -17.78 42.22
N TYR A 232 -22.37 -18.79 41.48
CA TYR A 232 -21.25 -18.61 40.55
C TYR A 232 -21.60 -17.64 39.41
N ASP A 233 -22.75 -17.83 38.75
CA ASP A 233 -23.16 -16.96 37.64
C ASP A 233 -23.33 -15.50 38.08
N MET A 234 -23.82 -15.28 39.31
CA MET A 234 -23.89 -13.95 39.89
C MET A 234 -22.50 -13.38 40.19
N LEU A 235 -21.57 -14.16 40.76
CA LEU A 235 -20.20 -13.71 41.06
C LEU A 235 -19.36 -13.44 39.80
N ALA A 236 -19.63 -14.17 38.70
CA ALA A 236 -18.98 -14.01 37.39
C ALA A 236 -19.56 -12.85 36.56
N SER A 237 -20.65 -12.22 37.00
CA SER A 237 -21.23 -11.02 36.40
C SER A 237 -20.27 -9.82 36.46
N ILE A 238 -20.44 -8.83 35.58
CA ILE A 238 -19.61 -7.61 35.49
C ILE A 238 -20.04 -6.54 36.53
N LYS A 239 -21.09 -6.82 37.32
CA LYS A 239 -21.67 -5.89 38.31
C LYS A 239 -20.68 -5.51 39.41
N SER A 240 -20.89 -4.31 39.97
CA SER A 240 -20.08 -3.76 41.07
C SER A 240 -20.29 -4.54 42.37
N GLY A 241 -19.34 -4.43 43.32
CA GLY A 241 -19.39 -5.21 44.57
C GLY A 241 -20.64 -4.95 45.41
N ASP A 242 -21.06 -3.68 45.49
CA ASP A 242 -22.22 -3.26 46.29
C ASP A 242 -23.55 -3.75 45.67
N GLU A 243 -23.70 -3.65 44.35
CA GLU A 243 -24.88 -4.18 43.63
C GLU A 243 -25.00 -5.71 43.75
N LEU A 244 -23.87 -6.42 43.75
CA LEU A 244 -23.86 -7.88 43.95
C LEU A 244 -24.17 -8.27 45.38
N GLN A 245 -23.78 -7.46 46.36
CA GLN A 245 -24.09 -7.71 47.76
C GLN A 245 -25.61 -7.67 47.98
N ASP A 246 -26.30 -6.70 47.39
CA ASP A 246 -27.76 -6.58 47.48
C ASP A 246 -28.50 -7.75 46.80
N GLU A 247 -28.05 -8.19 45.61
CA GLU A 247 -28.63 -9.34 44.92
C GLU A 247 -28.37 -10.67 45.65
N LEU A 248 -27.17 -10.83 46.20
CA LEU A 248 -26.83 -12.00 47.01
C LEU A 248 -27.62 -12.01 48.33
N PHE A 249 -27.90 -10.84 48.89
CA PHE A 249 -28.72 -10.68 50.09
C PHE A 249 -30.20 -10.98 49.81
N GLU A 250 -30.74 -10.60 48.66
CA GLU A 250 -32.09 -11.01 48.24
C GLU A 250 -32.20 -12.53 48.08
N LEU A 251 -31.16 -13.19 47.54
CA LEU A 251 -31.19 -14.64 47.31
C LEU A 251 -31.00 -15.46 48.60
N LEU A 252 -30.05 -15.07 49.46
CA LEU A 252 -29.67 -15.84 50.66
C LEU A 252 -30.34 -15.33 51.94
N GLY A 253 -30.97 -14.16 51.89
CA GLY A 253 -31.62 -13.53 53.03
C GLY A 253 -30.65 -13.11 54.16
N PRO A 254 -31.19 -12.64 55.30
CA PRO A 254 -30.41 -12.08 56.40
C PRO A 254 -29.50 -13.11 57.10
N GLU A 255 -29.82 -14.40 57.01
CA GLU A 255 -29.01 -15.47 57.60
C GLU A 255 -27.75 -15.77 56.78
N GLY A 256 -27.70 -15.32 55.52
CA GLY A 256 -26.57 -15.54 54.60
C GLY A 256 -25.47 -14.48 54.65
N LEU A 257 -25.58 -13.45 55.50
CA LEU A 257 -24.65 -12.31 55.51
C LEU A 257 -23.18 -12.69 55.68
N GLU A 258 -22.87 -13.65 56.56
CA GLU A 258 -21.50 -14.11 56.77
C GLU A 258 -20.94 -14.88 55.56
N LEU A 259 -21.82 -15.56 54.80
CA LEU A 259 -21.45 -16.23 53.56
C LEU A 259 -21.20 -15.21 52.44
N ILE A 260 -22.08 -14.20 52.30
CA ILE A 260 -21.96 -13.14 51.29
C ILE A 260 -20.64 -12.39 51.46
N GLU A 261 -20.27 -12.04 52.69
CA GLU A 261 -19.00 -11.36 52.98
C GLU A 261 -17.79 -12.19 52.53
N LYS A 262 -17.76 -13.50 52.84
CA LYS A 262 -16.67 -14.41 52.44
C LYS A 262 -16.62 -14.65 50.92
N LEU A 263 -17.76 -14.62 50.24
CA LEU A 263 -17.85 -14.77 48.79
C LEU A 263 -17.34 -13.54 48.05
N LEU A 264 -17.72 -12.34 48.50
CA LEU A 264 -17.26 -11.09 47.88
C LEU A 264 -15.77 -10.85 48.14
N GLN A 265 -15.26 -11.15 49.34
CA GLN A 265 -13.84 -11.04 49.66
C GLN A 265 -12.95 -11.95 48.77
N ASN A 266 -13.46 -13.11 48.36
CA ASN A 266 -12.72 -14.08 47.55
C ASN A 266 -13.20 -14.18 46.08
N ARG A 267 -14.02 -13.22 45.60
CA ARG A 267 -14.70 -13.26 44.29
C ARG A 267 -13.75 -13.56 43.13
N ILE A 268 -12.64 -12.84 43.04
CA ILE A 268 -11.68 -12.97 41.93
C ILE A 268 -11.06 -14.37 41.93
N THR A 269 -10.70 -14.89 43.10
CA THR A 269 -10.07 -16.21 43.25
C THR A 269 -11.04 -17.36 42.96
N ILE A 270 -12.32 -17.19 43.28
CA ILE A 270 -13.38 -18.16 42.99
C ILE A 270 -13.64 -18.24 41.48
N VAL A 271 -13.78 -17.09 40.81
CA VAL A 271 -14.05 -17.02 39.36
C VAL A 271 -12.86 -17.49 38.53
N ASP A 272 -11.65 -17.03 38.87
CA ASP A 272 -10.43 -17.38 38.14
C ASP A 272 -10.08 -18.88 38.22
N ARG A 273 -10.36 -19.53 39.37
CA ARG A 273 -10.20 -21.00 39.47
C ARG A 273 -11.26 -21.78 38.71
N PHE A 274 -12.49 -21.30 38.62
CA PHE A 274 -13.56 -21.98 37.88
C PHE A 274 -13.27 -22.00 36.37
N LEU A 275 -12.69 -20.91 35.85
CA LEU A 275 -12.24 -20.82 34.46
C LEU A 275 -11.04 -21.74 34.16
N ASN A 276 -10.20 -22.01 35.16
CA ASN A 276 -8.92 -22.72 35.00
C ASN A 276 -8.88 -24.18 35.53
N SER A 277 -9.94 -24.70 36.16
CA SER A 277 -9.94 -26.05 36.76
C SER A 277 -10.58 -27.09 35.84
N SER A 278 -9.77 -27.86 35.09
CA SER A 278 -10.25 -28.83 34.09
C SER A 278 -10.45 -30.28 34.57
N ASN A 279 -10.35 -30.60 35.87
CA ASN A 279 -10.29 -32.01 36.33
C ASN A 279 -11.16 -32.35 37.56
N ASP A 280 -12.44 -31.98 37.59
CA ASP A 280 -13.37 -32.52 38.60
C ASP A 280 -14.74 -32.88 37.99
N HIS A 281 -15.03 -34.18 37.90
CA HIS A 281 -16.18 -34.76 37.17
C HIS A 281 -17.56 -34.27 37.65
N ARG A 282 -17.65 -33.70 38.86
CA ARG A 282 -18.90 -33.15 39.39
C ARG A 282 -19.29 -31.80 38.76
N PHE A 283 -18.34 -31.06 38.20
CA PHE A 283 -18.57 -29.72 37.62
C PHE A 283 -18.98 -29.75 36.15
N GLN A 284 -18.76 -30.86 35.45
CA GLN A 284 -19.17 -31.04 34.06
C GLN A 284 -20.70 -31.23 33.94
N VAL A 285 -21.33 -31.85 34.94
CA VAL A 285 -22.79 -32.05 35.02
C VAL A 285 -23.55 -30.73 35.20
N LEU A 286 -22.95 -29.77 35.91
CA LEU A 286 -23.52 -28.46 36.16
C LEU A 286 -23.50 -27.55 34.93
N GLN A 287 -22.41 -27.58 34.16
CA GLN A 287 -22.27 -26.81 32.92
C GLN A 287 -23.24 -27.27 31.82
N ASP A 288 -23.62 -28.56 31.83
CA ASP A 288 -24.59 -29.14 30.90
C ASP A 288 -26.05 -28.91 31.32
N ASN A 289 -26.33 -28.74 32.62
CA ASN A 289 -27.68 -28.42 33.11
C ASN A 289 -28.04 -26.93 32.93
N CYS A 290 -27.09 -25.99 33.11
CA CYS A 290 -27.32 -24.56 32.81
C CYS A 290 -27.61 -24.31 31.32
N LYS A 291 -27.03 -25.13 30.42
CA LYS A 291 -27.31 -25.06 28.97
C LYS A 291 -28.67 -25.63 28.57
N LYS A 292 -29.30 -26.46 29.42
CA LYS A 292 -30.61 -27.07 29.14
C LYS A 292 -31.80 -26.26 29.67
N ILE A 293 -31.60 -25.39 30.66
CA ILE A 293 -32.68 -24.56 31.23
C ILE A 293 -32.93 -23.29 30.39
N LEU A 294 -31.97 -22.87 29.55
CA LEU A 294 -32.13 -21.73 28.64
C LEU A 294 -32.47 -22.16 27.19
N GLY A 295 -33.56 -22.91 27.06
CA GLY A 295 -34.21 -23.17 25.77
C GLY A 295 -35.24 -22.07 25.47
N GLU A 296 -35.00 -21.34 24.38
CA GLU A 296 -35.93 -20.49 23.63
C GLU A 296 -36.40 -19.14 24.22
N ASN A 297 -35.97 -18.08 23.53
CA ASN A 297 -36.60 -16.76 23.38
C ASN A 297 -36.47 -15.71 24.50
N ALA A 298 -35.39 -14.92 24.45
CA ALA A 298 -35.46 -13.45 24.57
C ALA A 298 -34.11 -12.80 24.20
N LYS A 299 -33.96 -12.35 22.94
CA LYS A 299 -33.03 -11.25 22.62
C LYS A 299 -33.87 -9.97 22.42
N PRO A 300 -33.40 -8.79 22.85
CA PRO A 300 -34.19 -7.57 22.79
C PRO A 300 -34.44 -7.18 21.32
N ASN A 301 -35.70 -6.85 21.00
CA ASN A 301 -36.09 -6.34 19.69
C ASN A 301 -35.53 -4.93 19.48
N TYR A 302 -34.50 -4.81 18.63
CA TYR A 302 -34.10 -3.53 18.07
C TYR A 302 -34.78 -3.30 16.72
N GLY A 303 -35.73 -2.35 16.68
CA GLY A 303 -36.08 -1.52 15.52
C GLY A 303 -36.69 -2.19 14.27
N CYS A 304 -37.62 -1.48 13.62
CA CYS A 304 -38.28 -1.91 12.38
C CYS A 304 -37.27 -2.36 11.30
N GLN A 305 -37.26 -3.66 11.01
CA GLN A 305 -36.40 -4.26 9.99
C GLN A 305 -36.94 -3.91 8.59
N VAL A 306 -36.23 -3.05 7.85
CA VAL A 306 -36.56 -2.72 6.46
C VAL A 306 -35.86 -3.73 5.54
N THR A 307 -36.61 -4.68 5.02
CA THR A 307 -36.14 -5.57 3.94
C THR A 307 -36.22 -4.86 2.59
N ILE A 308 -35.08 -4.61 1.97
CA ILE A 308 -34.98 -4.13 0.59
C ILE A 308 -35.02 -5.35 -0.34
N GLN A 309 -36.06 -5.45 -1.17
CA GLN A 309 -36.20 -6.50 -2.19
C GLN A 309 -36.02 -5.90 -3.58
N SER A 310 -35.37 -6.64 -4.48
CA SER A 310 -35.26 -6.22 -5.88
C SER A 310 -36.62 -6.29 -6.59
N GLU A 311 -36.83 -5.44 -7.60
CA GLU A 311 -38.09 -5.42 -8.35
C GLU A 311 -38.36 -6.76 -9.06
N GLN A 312 -37.30 -7.40 -9.57
CA GLN A 312 -37.37 -8.72 -10.20
C GLN A 312 -37.79 -9.79 -9.19
N GLU A 313 -37.27 -9.73 -7.96
CA GLU A 313 -37.59 -10.69 -6.90
C GLU A 313 -39.06 -10.58 -6.45
N LYS A 314 -39.58 -9.34 -6.39
CA LYS A 314 -40.99 -9.07 -6.09
C LYS A 314 -41.94 -9.55 -7.20
N GLN A 315 -41.52 -9.47 -8.46
CA GLN A 315 -42.28 -9.98 -9.61
C GLN A 315 -42.31 -11.51 -9.62
N LEU A 316 -41.17 -12.17 -9.35
CA LEU A 316 -41.07 -13.61 -9.25
C LEU A 316 -41.97 -14.16 -8.13
N MET A 317 -41.98 -13.50 -6.96
CA MET A 317 -42.86 -13.82 -5.83
C MET A 317 -44.35 -13.71 -6.17
N LYS A 318 -44.74 -12.73 -6.99
CA LYS A 318 -46.13 -12.60 -7.46
C LYS A 318 -46.51 -13.72 -8.44
N GLN A 319 -45.59 -14.15 -9.31
CA GLN A 319 -45.82 -15.27 -10.22
C GLN A 319 -45.98 -16.58 -9.43
N TYR A 320 -45.10 -16.83 -8.46
CA TYR A 320 -45.15 -18.02 -7.61
C TYR A 320 -46.46 -18.15 -6.83
N ARG A 321 -46.93 -17.06 -6.20
CA ARG A 321 -48.23 -17.05 -5.49
C ARG A 321 -49.43 -17.27 -6.41
N ARG A 322 -49.35 -16.87 -7.68
CA ARG A 322 -50.40 -17.12 -8.68
C ARG A 322 -50.41 -18.59 -9.10
N GLU A 323 -49.24 -19.20 -9.17
CA GLU A 323 -49.06 -20.60 -9.53
C GLU A 323 -49.50 -21.53 -8.39
N GLU A 324 -49.14 -21.24 -7.14
CA GLU A 324 -49.66 -21.95 -5.95
C GLU A 324 -51.19 -21.91 -5.89
N LYS A 325 -51.81 -20.74 -6.15
CA LYS A 325 -53.28 -20.62 -6.19
C LYS A 325 -53.90 -21.42 -7.34
N ARG A 326 -53.19 -21.63 -8.45
CA ARG A 326 -53.64 -22.47 -9.57
C ARG A 326 -53.53 -23.95 -9.22
N ILE A 327 -52.44 -24.36 -8.59
CA ILE A 327 -52.19 -25.74 -8.15
C ILE A 327 -53.19 -26.13 -7.07
N ALA A 328 -53.40 -25.31 -6.04
CA ALA A 328 -54.39 -25.57 -4.98
C ALA A 328 -55.84 -25.64 -5.51
N ARG A 329 -56.15 -24.93 -6.61
CA ARG A 329 -57.44 -25.03 -7.31
C ARG A 329 -57.55 -26.30 -8.15
N ARG A 330 -56.45 -26.82 -8.70
CA ARG A 330 -56.39 -28.10 -9.41
C ARG A 330 -56.50 -29.27 -8.43
N GLU A 331 -55.79 -29.22 -7.31
CA GLU A 331 -55.86 -30.24 -6.25
C GLU A 331 -57.25 -30.31 -5.62
N LYS A 332 -57.93 -29.17 -5.41
CA LYS A 332 -59.35 -29.18 -4.96
C LYS A 332 -60.34 -29.72 -5.99
N LYS A 333 -59.96 -29.79 -7.28
CA LYS A 333 -60.81 -30.32 -8.36
C LYS A 333 -60.49 -31.77 -8.74
N ALA A 334 -59.36 -32.31 -8.28
CA ALA A 334 -58.87 -33.65 -8.65
C ALA A 334 -59.17 -34.72 -7.58
N GLY A 335 -60.10 -34.45 -6.66
CA GLY A 335 -60.61 -35.42 -5.70
C GLY A 335 -61.81 -36.20 -6.26
N GLU A 336 -61.65 -36.82 -7.44
CA GLU A 336 -62.39 -37.98 -7.95
C GLU A 336 -61.86 -38.32 -9.36
N ASP A 337 -61.42 -39.58 -9.53
CA ASP A 337 -61.08 -40.33 -10.75
C ASP A 337 -59.64 -40.31 -11.37
N LEU A 338 -59.06 -41.53 -11.28
CA LEU A 338 -58.09 -42.30 -12.10
C LEU A 338 -56.85 -41.67 -12.80
N GLU A 339 -55.69 -42.20 -12.36
CA GLU A 339 -54.61 -42.93 -13.09
C GLU A 339 -53.82 -42.37 -14.30
N VAL A 340 -52.48 -42.37 -14.08
CA VAL A 340 -51.27 -42.54 -14.95
C VAL A 340 -50.82 -41.41 -15.91
N SER A 341 -49.60 -40.90 -15.67
CA SER A 341 -48.54 -40.76 -16.69
C SER A 341 -47.17 -40.50 -16.04
N GLU A 342 -46.24 -41.43 -16.24
CA GLU A 342 -44.79 -41.28 -16.01
C GLU A 342 -44.20 -40.17 -16.89
N GLY A 343 -43.26 -39.39 -16.36
CA GLY A 343 -42.36 -38.54 -17.13
C GLY A 343 -42.41 -37.05 -16.81
N LEU A 344 -41.99 -36.65 -15.61
CA LEU A 344 -41.41 -35.32 -15.40
C LEU A 344 -40.48 -35.35 -14.17
N MET A 345 -39.27 -34.85 -14.34
CA MET A 345 -38.25 -34.69 -13.30
C MET A 345 -38.89 -34.18 -12.00
N CYS A 346 -38.66 -34.92 -10.91
CA CYS A 346 -39.22 -34.66 -9.58
C CYS A 346 -38.81 -33.27 -9.07
N PHE A 347 -39.69 -32.29 -9.25
CA PHE A 347 -39.65 -31.01 -8.54
C PHE A 347 -40.68 -31.11 -7.41
N ASP A 348 -40.29 -31.64 -6.25
CA ASP A 348 -41.14 -31.60 -5.06
C ASP A 348 -41.01 -30.20 -4.41
N PRO A 349 -42.06 -29.35 -4.45
CA PRO A 349 -42.00 -28.00 -3.89
C PRO A 349 -41.77 -27.96 -2.38
N LYS A 350 -42.06 -29.07 -1.68
CA LYS A 350 -41.81 -29.20 -0.24
C LYS A 350 -40.32 -29.39 0.05
N GLU A 351 -39.63 -30.17 -0.77
CA GLU A 351 -38.21 -30.45 -0.61
C GLU A 351 -37.36 -29.20 -0.90
N LEU A 352 -37.75 -28.41 -1.90
CA LEU A 352 -37.16 -27.10 -2.18
C LEU A 352 -37.43 -26.07 -1.08
N ARG A 353 -38.59 -26.15 -0.41
CA ARG A 353 -38.88 -25.33 0.78
C ARG A 353 -37.98 -25.70 1.94
N ILE A 354 -37.79 -27.00 2.19
CA ILE A 354 -36.90 -27.49 3.26
C ILE A 354 -35.45 -27.12 2.96
N GLN A 355 -34.98 -27.28 1.72
CA GLN A 355 -33.64 -26.83 1.32
C GLN A 355 -33.47 -25.31 1.47
N ARG A 356 -34.49 -24.52 1.11
CA ARG A 356 -34.44 -23.07 1.27
C ARG A 356 -34.47 -22.64 2.73
N GLU A 357 -35.23 -23.33 3.57
CA GLU A 357 -35.30 -23.08 5.01
C GLU A 357 -33.99 -23.48 5.70
N GLN A 358 -33.39 -24.60 5.31
CA GLN A 358 -32.03 -24.98 5.71
C GLN A 358 -30.98 -23.98 5.24
N ALA A 359 -31.07 -23.47 4.01
CA ALA A 359 -30.17 -22.44 3.51
C ALA A 359 -30.32 -21.12 4.28
N LEU A 360 -31.54 -20.74 4.66
CA LEU A 360 -31.80 -19.55 5.49
C LEU A 360 -31.30 -19.74 6.94
N LEU A 361 -31.44 -20.94 7.51
CA LEU A 361 -30.89 -21.28 8.82
C LEU A 361 -29.36 -21.29 8.81
N ASN A 362 -28.74 -21.81 7.75
CA ASN A 362 -27.29 -21.75 7.55
C ASN A 362 -26.83 -20.30 7.36
N ALA A 363 -27.50 -19.50 6.53
CA ALA A 363 -27.17 -18.08 6.35
C ALA A 363 -27.32 -17.27 7.64
N ARG A 364 -28.20 -17.69 8.56
CA ARG A 364 -28.43 -17.04 9.86
C ARG A 364 -27.37 -17.41 10.91
N SER A 365 -26.69 -18.54 10.75
CA SER A 365 -25.59 -18.99 11.62
C SER A 365 -24.20 -18.61 11.09
N VAL A 366 -24.10 -18.20 9.82
CA VAL A 366 -22.88 -17.63 9.25
C VAL A 366 -22.66 -16.23 9.83
N PRO A 367 -21.49 -15.93 10.43
CA PRO A 367 -21.20 -14.59 10.92
C PRO A 367 -21.25 -13.58 9.77
N ILE A 368 -21.97 -12.47 9.92
CA ILE A 368 -22.10 -11.40 8.91
C ILE A 368 -20.72 -10.79 8.56
N LEU A 369 -19.75 -10.92 9.46
CA LEU A 369 -18.34 -10.58 9.26
C LEU A 369 -17.46 -11.81 9.52
N SER A 370 -17.81 -12.97 8.97
CA SER A 370 -16.80 -14.02 8.85
C SER A 370 -15.72 -13.47 7.95
N ARG A 371 -14.51 -13.30 8.50
CA ARG A 371 -13.28 -13.20 7.73
C ARG A 371 -13.27 -14.46 6.86
N GLN A 372 -13.86 -14.38 5.67
CA GLN A 372 -13.58 -15.35 4.62
C GLN A 372 -12.06 -15.27 4.51
N ARG A 373 -11.38 -16.29 5.01
CA ARG A 373 -10.16 -16.68 4.34
C ARG A 373 -10.61 -16.84 2.90
N ASP A 374 -10.04 -16.08 1.98
CA ASP A 374 -10.11 -16.32 0.53
C ASP A 374 -9.44 -17.69 0.21
N ALA A 375 -9.84 -18.73 0.93
CA ALA A 375 -9.55 -20.11 0.67
C ALA A 375 -10.69 -20.56 -0.23
N ASP A 376 -10.34 -20.76 -1.50
CA ASP A 376 -11.09 -21.51 -2.50
C ASP A 376 -12.10 -20.74 -3.37
N ILE A 377 -11.75 -19.51 -3.78
CA ILE A 377 -12.00 -19.18 -5.19
C ILE A 377 -10.83 -19.81 -5.93
N GLU A 378 -11.06 -20.87 -6.72
CA GLU A 378 -10.07 -21.33 -7.71
C GLU A 378 -9.67 -20.12 -8.56
N LYS A 379 -8.51 -19.52 -8.24
CA LYS A 379 -8.04 -18.35 -8.97
C LYS A 379 -7.74 -18.81 -10.39
N ILE A 380 -8.40 -18.16 -11.34
CA ILE A 380 -8.23 -18.39 -12.76
C ILE A 380 -6.74 -18.35 -13.09
N HIS A 381 -6.18 -19.50 -13.45
CA HIS A 381 -4.81 -19.60 -13.92
C HIS A 381 -4.80 -19.30 -15.43
N TYR A 382 -4.06 -18.27 -15.82
CA TYR A 382 -3.92 -17.90 -17.23
C TYR A 382 -2.71 -18.61 -17.84
N PRO A 383 -2.84 -19.24 -19.03
CA PRO A 383 -1.79 -20.08 -19.62
C PRO A 383 -0.44 -19.40 -19.84
N HIS A 384 -0.43 -18.08 -20.02
CA HIS A 384 0.74 -17.31 -20.41
C HIS A 384 1.19 -16.31 -19.33
N VAL A 385 0.77 -16.52 -18.08
CA VAL A 385 1.13 -15.68 -16.94
C VAL A 385 2.11 -16.42 -16.04
N TYR A 386 3.37 -16.01 -16.08
CA TYR A 386 4.47 -16.58 -15.30
C TYR A 386 4.86 -15.62 -14.15
N ASP A 387 4.03 -15.56 -13.13
CA ASP A 387 4.19 -14.63 -12.00
C ASP A 387 4.56 -15.36 -10.70
N SER A 388 5.87 -15.63 -10.53
CA SER A 388 6.38 -16.24 -9.29
C SER A 388 6.21 -15.34 -8.06
N GLN A 389 6.17 -14.02 -8.24
CA GLN A 389 6.04 -13.08 -7.13
C GLN A 389 4.61 -13.03 -6.59
N ALA A 390 3.59 -13.05 -7.45
CA ALA A 390 2.20 -13.17 -7.02
C ALA A 390 1.91 -14.55 -6.38
N GLU A 391 2.60 -15.61 -6.84
CA GLU A 391 2.55 -16.92 -6.18
C GLU A 391 3.20 -16.86 -4.79
N ALA A 392 4.37 -16.22 -4.65
CA ALA A 392 5.05 -16.03 -3.37
C ALA A 392 4.33 -15.03 -2.43
N MET A 393 3.54 -14.09 -2.96
CA MET A 393 2.64 -13.19 -2.20
C MET A 393 1.59 -13.94 -1.39
N LYS A 394 1.35 -15.21 -1.71
CA LYS A 394 0.52 -16.09 -0.89
C LYS A 394 1.20 -16.46 0.43
N THR A 395 2.53 -16.30 0.56
CA THR A 395 3.35 -16.91 1.62
C THR A 395 4.05 -15.91 2.55
N SER A 396 4.00 -14.58 2.33
CA SER A 396 4.90 -13.63 3.02
C SER A 396 4.27 -12.64 4.02
N ALA A 397 5.07 -12.28 5.03
CA ALA A 397 4.82 -11.45 6.21
C ALA A 397 4.80 -9.91 5.99
N PHE A 398 4.43 -9.17 7.04
CA PHE A 398 4.32 -7.70 7.08
C PHE A 398 5.60 -7.03 7.61
N ILE A 399 6.01 -5.91 7.02
CA ILE A 399 7.04 -5.01 7.57
C ILE A 399 6.48 -3.59 7.59
N ALA A 400 6.45 -2.96 8.77
CA ALA A 400 6.01 -1.56 8.96
C ALA A 400 4.61 -1.23 8.36
N GLY A 401 3.66 -2.16 8.45
CA GLY A 401 2.29 -1.98 7.95
C GLY A 401 2.13 -2.12 6.43
N ALA A 402 3.21 -2.26 5.68
CA ALA A 402 3.20 -2.58 4.26
C ALA A 402 3.53 -4.07 4.05
N LYS A 403 2.71 -4.77 3.26
CA LYS A 403 3.02 -6.13 2.83
C LYS A 403 4.09 -6.04 1.73
N MET A 404 5.37 -6.18 2.09
CA MET A 404 6.49 -6.23 1.14
C MET A 404 7.14 -7.61 1.14
N ILE A 405 7.42 -8.12 -0.05
CA ILE A 405 8.15 -9.38 -0.23
C ILE A 405 9.58 -9.06 -0.55
N LEU A 406 10.47 -9.62 0.24
CA LEU A 406 11.88 -9.66 -0.04
C LEU A 406 12.14 -11.02 -0.71
N PRO A 407 12.64 -11.06 -1.96
CA PRO A 407 13.12 -12.29 -2.58
C PRO A 407 13.95 -13.15 -1.62
N GLU A 408 13.82 -14.47 -1.72
CA GLU A 408 14.63 -15.41 -0.94
C GLU A 408 16.13 -15.14 -1.17
N GLY A 409 16.90 -15.06 -0.08
CA GLY A 409 18.35 -14.83 -0.14
C GLY A 409 18.79 -13.36 -0.15
N ILE A 410 17.92 -12.40 0.19
CA ILE A 410 18.37 -11.01 0.39
C ILE A 410 19.37 -10.91 1.53
N GLN A 411 20.53 -10.34 1.23
CA GLN A 411 21.56 -10.02 2.21
C GLN A 411 21.49 -8.53 2.53
N ARG A 412 21.39 -8.20 3.81
CA ARG A 412 21.45 -6.83 4.31
C ARG A 412 22.71 -6.66 5.14
N GLU A 413 23.59 -5.77 4.69
CA GLU A 413 24.81 -5.40 5.39
C GLU A 413 24.66 -3.95 5.84
N ASN A 414 24.84 -3.70 7.13
CA ASN A 414 24.63 -2.38 7.70
C ASN A 414 25.93 -1.75 8.17
N ASN A 415 26.46 -0.80 7.41
CA ASN A 415 27.70 -0.09 7.73
C ASN A 415 27.41 1.25 8.42
N LYS A 416 28.47 1.90 8.92
CA LYS A 416 28.37 3.23 9.54
C LYS A 416 27.97 4.30 8.52
N LEU A 417 28.47 4.19 7.29
CA LEU A 417 28.28 5.18 6.22
C LEU A 417 27.01 4.92 5.38
N TYR A 418 26.70 3.64 5.12
CA TYR A 418 25.60 3.23 4.25
C TYR A 418 24.96 1.92 4.72
N GLU A 419 23.72 1.68 4.28
CA GLU A 419 23.05 0.40 4.33
C GLU A 419 23.08 -0.24 2.94
N GLU A 420 23.51 -1.49 2.87
CA GLU A 420 23.59 -2.25 1.63
C GLU A 420 22.56 -3.37 1.61
N VAL A 421 21.72 -3.37 0.58
CA VAL A 421 20.75 -4.43 0.33
C VAL A 421 21.12 -5.10 -0.98
N ARG A 422 21.58 -6.35 -0.92
CA ARG A 422 21.88 -7.18 -2.08
C ARG A 422 20.72 -8.11 -2.37
N ILE A 423 20.16 -7.98 -3.57
CA ILE A 423 19.16 -8.90 -4.11
C ILE A 423 19.87 -9.82 -5.11
N PRO A 424 19.94 -11.13 -4.84
CA PRO A 424 20.57 -12.07 -5.76
C PRO A 424 19.83 -12.11 -7.10
N TYR A 425 20.54 -12.52 -8.15
CA TYR A 425 19.90 -12.73 -9.44
C TYR A 425 18.95 -13.92 -9.37
N SER A 426 17.81 -13.81 -10.06
CA SER A 426 16.87 -14.93 -10.18
C SER A 426 17.46 -16.04 -11.07
N GLU A 427 17.24 -17.30 -10.68
CA GLU A 427 17.56 -18.42 -11.55
C GLU A 427 16.69 -18.37 -12.81
N PRO A 428 17.28 -18.62 -14.00
CA PRO A 428 16.52 -18.59 -15.24
C PRO A 428 15.45 -19.69 -15.20
N MET A 429 14.26 -19.39 -15.73
CA MET A 429 13.19 -20.39 -15.74
C MET A 429 13.66 -21.65 -16.50
N PRO A 430 13.42 -22.87 -15.99
CA PRO A 430 13.72 -24.10 -16.72
C PRO A 430 12.99 -24.11 -18.07
N LEU A 431 13.60 -24.73 -19.08
CA LEU A 431 12.89 -24.97 -20.34
C LEU A 431 11.79 -26.00 -20.09
N SER A 432 10.54 -25.61 -20.25
CA SER A 432 9.41 -26.54 -20.21
C SER A 432 9.43 -27.41 -21.49
N PHE A 433 8.92 -28.64 -21.40
CA PHE A 433 8.96 -29.62 -22.50
C PHE A 433 8.16 -29.17 -23.76
N GLU A 434 7.32 -28.14 -23.64
CA GLU A 434 6.44 -27.65 -24.71
C GLU A 434 7.00 -26.46 -25.51
N GLU A 435 8.11 -25.86 -25.08
CA GLU A 435 8.66 -24.67 -25.72
C GLU A 435 9.52 -25.00 -26.95
N LYS A 436 8.91 -24.89 -28.14
CA LYS A 436 9.62 -25.03 -29.42
C LYS A 436 10.21 -23.69 -29.87
N PRO A 437 11.54 -23.58 -30.08
CA PRO A 437 12.13 -22.37 -30.64
C PRO A 437 11.69 -22.18 -32.09
N VAL A 438 11.27 -20.96 -32.45
CA VAL A 438 10.89 -20.62 -33.82
C VAL A 438 12.13 -20.18 -34.61
N TYR A 439 12.46 -20.92 -35.67
CA TYR A 439 13.55 -20.56 -36.57
C TYR A 439 13.07 -19.57 -37.62
N ILE A 440 13.96 -18.67 -38.04
CA ILE A 440 13.61 -17.66 -39.07
C ILE A 440 13.34 -18.35 -40.41
N GLN A 441 13.93 -19.51 -40.66
CA GLN A 441 13.72 -20.30 -41.88
C GLN A 441 12.28 -20.83 -42.00
N ASP A 442 11.59 -20.98 -40.88
CA ASP A 442 10.21 -21.49 -40.83
C ASP A 442 9.18 -20.37 -41.03
N LEU A 443 9.61 -19.09 -41.04
CA LEU A 443 8.75 -17.96 -41.36
C LEU A 443 8.43 -17.90 -42.86
N ASP A 444 7.37 -17.18 -43.21
CA ASP A 444 7.08 -16.81 -44.59
C ASP A 444 8.14 -15.84 -45.17
N GLU A 445 8.09 -15.62 -46.48
CA GLU A 445 9.06 -14.77 -47.19
C GLU A 445 9.15 -13.35 -46.61
N ILE A 446 8.01 -12.79 -46.21
CA ILE A 446 7.91 -11.45 -45.60
C ILE A 446 8.63 -11.44 -44.24
N GLY A 447 8.38 -12.45 -43.39
CA GLY A 447 9.05 -12.61 -42.11
C GLY A 447 10.55 -12.80 -42.26
N GLN A 448 10.98 -13.64 -43.21
CA GLN A 448 12.40 -13.90 -43.50
C GLN A 448 13.14 -12.64 -43.94
N LEU A 449 12.52 -11.81 -44.78
CA LEU A 449 13.10 -10.54 -45.24
C LEU A 449 13.30 -9.56 -44.07
N ALA A 450 12.30 -9.41 -43.20
CA ALA A 450 12.37 -8.49 -42.06
C ALA A 450 13.39 -8.94 -40.99
N PHE A 451 13.50 -10.25 -40.75
CA PHE A 451 14.43 -10.83 -39.78
C PHE A 451 15.78 -11.25 -40.37
N LYS A 452 16.17 -10.71 -41.53
CA LYS A 452 17.47 -10.97 -42.16
C LYS A 452 18.63 -10.79 -41.17
N GLY A 453 19.50 -11.79 -41.09
CA GLY A 453 20.64 -11.83 -40.17
C GLY A 453 20.35 -12.49 -38.82
N MET A 454 19.10 -12.86 -38.52
CA MET A 454 18.74 -13.64 -37.33
C MET A 454 18.55 -15.12 -37.69
N LYS A 455 19.00 -16.03 -36.82
CA LYS A 455 18.85 -17.49 -37.03
C LYS A 455 17.54 -18.02 -36.43
N ARG A 456 17.18 -17.51 -35.24
CA ARG A 456 15.98 -17.91 -34.49
C ARG A 456 15.47 -16.75 -33.65
N LEU A 457 14.19 -16.79 -33.29
CA LEU A 457 13.59 -15.90 -32.31
C LEU A 457 14.07 -16.27 -30.89
N ASN A 458 14.02 -15.31 -29.96
CA ASN A 458 14.32 -15.60 -28.56
C ASN A 458 13.17 -16.38 -27.89
N ARG A 459 13.37 -16.81 -26.64
CA ARG A 459 12.38 -17.61 -25.90
C ARG A 459 11.01 -16.92 -25.81
N ILE A 460 10.98 -15.68 -25.31
CA ILE A 460 9.74 -14.91 -25.18
C ILE A 460 9.07 -14.70 -26.54
N GLN A 461 9.85 -14.31 -27.56
CA GLN A 461 9.38 -14.09 -28.93
C GLN A 461 8.80 -15.38 -29.54
N SER A 462 9.34 -16.55 -29.20
CA SER A 462 8.83 -17.84 -29.68
C SER A 462 7.50 -18.20 -29.00
N ILE A 463 7.35 -17.94 -27.69
CA ILE A 463 6.11 -18.18 -26.95
C ILE A 463 4.97 -17.30 -27.48
N VAL A 464 5.24 -16.00 -27.68
CA VAL A 464 4.24 -15.05 -28.19
C VAL A 464 4.01 -15.14 -29.69
N PHE A 465 4.81 -15.93 -30.42
CA PHE A 465 4.85 -15.94 -31.88
C PHE A 465 3.48 -16.25 -32.49
N GLU A 466 2.77 -17.26 -31.98
CA GLU A 466 1.49 -17.69 -32.53
C GLU A 466 0.45 -16.55 -32.44
N THR A 467 0.29 -15.95 -31.26
CA THR A 467 -0.65 -14.84 -31.07
C THR A 467 -0.18 -13.59 -31.82
N ALA A 468 1.11 -13.24 -31.81
CA ALA A 468 1.64 -12.04 -32.46
C ALA A 468 1.55 -12.11 -33.99
N TYR A 469 1.94 -13.25 -34.58
CA TYR A 469 2.15 -13.40 -36.01
C TYR A 469 0.96 -14.02 -36.76
N ASN A 470 0.11 -14.80 -36.10
CA ASN A 470 -0.99 -15.51 -36.76
C ASN A 470 -2.39 -15.01 -36.40
N THR A 471 -2.53 -14.23 -35.32
CA THR A 471 -3.84 -13.73 -34.86
C THR A 471 -3.95 -12.21 -34.87
N ASN A 472 -5.18 -11.71 -34.88
CA ASN A 472 -5.52 -10.29 -34.75
C ASN A 472 -5.87 -9.87 -33.32
N GLU A 473 -5.66 -10.75 -32.35
CA GLU A 473 -5.99 -10.46 -30.95
C GLU A 473 -5.20 -9.27 -30.43
N ASN A 474 -5.85 -8.47 -29.58
CA ASN A 474 -5.18 -7.47 -28.78
C ASN A 474 -4.24 -8.19 -27.81
N MET A 475 -3.05 -7.63 -27.60
CA MET A 475 -2.03 -8.26 -26.79
C MET A 475 -1.50 -7.30 -25.73
N LEU A 476 -1.23 -7.82 -24.54
CA LEU A 476 -0.44 -7.15 -23.51
C LEU A 476 0.74 -8.04 -23.16
N ILE A 477 1.95 -7.49 -23.30
CA ILE A 477 3.20 -8.19 -23.04
C ILE A 477 3.93 -7.47 -21.93
N CYS A 478 3.90 -8.05 -20.73
CA CYS A 478 4.70 -7.64 -19.59
C CYS A 478 5.98 -8.47 -19.57
N ALA A 479 7.13 -7.86 -19.86
CA ALA A 479 8.42 -8.54 -19.86
C ALA A 479 9.54 -7.61 -19.37
N PRO A 480 10.59 -8.15 -18.73
CA PRO A 480 11.70 -7.35 -18.23
C PRO A 480 12.42 -6.61 -19.37
N THR A 481 12.99 -5.45 -19.05
CA THR A 481 13.75 -4.65 -20.02
C THR A 481 14.93 -5.46 -20.58
N GLY A 482 15.09 -5.43 -21.91
CA GLY A 482 16.08 -6.25 -22.63
C GLY A 482 15.56 -7.62 -23.08
N ALA A 483 14.31 -8.00 -22.77
CA ALA A 483 13.67 -9.23 -23.24
C ALA A 483 13.39 -9.28 -24.75
N GLY A 484 13.64 -8.19 -25.49
CA GLY A 484 13.43 -8.12 -26.94
C GLY A 484 11.99 -7.82 -27.37
N LYS A 485 11.27 -7.00 -26.59
CA LYS A 485 9.89 -6.52 -26.87
C LYS A 485 9.75 -5.89 -28.26
N THR A 486 10.77 -5.18 -28.74
CA THR A 486 10.78 -4.53 -30.07
C THR A 486 10.61 -5.51 -31.23
N ASN A 487 11.17 -6.72 -31.14
CA ASN A 487 10.95 -7.74 -32.18
C ASN A 487 9.55 -8.34 -32.11
N ILE A 488 8.91 -8.32 -30.93
CA ILE A 488 7.51 -8.74 -30.82
C ILE A 488 6.60 -7.71 -31.50
N ALA A 489 6.88 -6.42 -31.32
CA ALA A 489 6.25 -5.36 -32.12
C ALA A 489 6.50 -5.57 -33.62
N MET A 490 7.71 -5.96 -34.03
CA MET A 490 7.97 -6.28 -35.43
C MET A 490 7.10 -7.43 -35.94
N LEU A 491 6.86 -8.48 -35.14
CA LEU A 491 5.98 -9.59 -35.53
C LEU A 491 4.54 -9.12 -35.78
N THR A 492 3.99 -8.25 -34.93
CA THR A 492 2.63 -7.72 -35.13
C THR A 492 2.56 -6.76 -36.31
N VAL A 493 3.61 -5.97 -36.55
CA VAL A 493 3.75 -5.12 -37.75
C VAL A 493 3.73 -5.95 -39.02
N LEU A 494 4.48 -7.06 -39.05
CA LEU A 494 4.55 -7.95 -40.21
C LEU A 494 3.23 -8.69 -40.44
N HIS A 495 2.55 -9.10 -39.36
CA HIS A 495 1.20 -9.66 -39.46
C HIS A 495 0.24 -8.69 -40.15
N GLU A 496 0.24 -7.41 -39.75
CA GLU A 496 -0.60 -6.39 -40.37
C GLU A 496 -0.24 -6.20 -41.85
N ILE A 497 1.04 -6.09 -42.19
CA ILE A 497 1.50 -5.95 -43.59
C ILE A 497 1.05 -7.15 -44.43
N ARG A 498 1.11 -8.37 -43.87
CA ARG A 498 0.72 -9.61 -44.54
C ARG A 498 -0.75 -9.64 -44.92
N GLN A 499 -1.64 -9.03 -44.12
CA GLN A 499 -3.06 -8.96 -44.45
C GLN A 499 -3.36 -8.12 -45.70
N HIS A 500 -2.51 -7.14 -45.99
CA HIS A 500 -2.64 -6.25 -47.15
C HIS A 500 -1.73 -6.67 -48.31
N PHE A 501 -1.21 -7.90 -48.27
CA PHE A 501 -0.43 -8.49 -49.35
C PHE A 501 -1.35 -9.21 -50.34
N GLN A 502 -1.51 -8.66 -51.54
CA GLN A 502 -2.39 -9.21 -52.57
C GLN A 502 -1.65 -9.33 -53.90
N GLN A 503 -1.68 -10.51 -54.52
CA GLN A 503 -1.07 -10.77 -55.83
C GLN A 503 0.41 -10.35 -55.95
N GLY A 504 1.20 -10.52 -54.88
CA GLY A 504 2.63 -10.18 -54.87
C GLY A 504 2.94 -8.71 -54.59
N VAL A 505 1.93 -7.87 -54.33
CA VAL A 505 2.10 -6.44 -54.08
C VAL A 505 1.45 -6.05 -52.74
N ILE A 506 2.18 -5.28 -51.93
CA ILE A 506 1.66 -4.71 -50.68
C ILE A 506 0.82 -3.47 -51.01
N LYS A 507 -0.44 -3.46 -50.60
CA LYS A 507 -1.34 -2.32 -50.76
C LYS A 507 -1.10 -1.24 -49.71
N LYS A 508 -0.08 -0.41 -49.95
CA LYS A 508 0.45 0.62 -49.03
C LYS A 508 -0.52 1.73 -48.59
N ASN A 509 -1.69 1.86 -49.23
CA ASN A 509 -2.67 2.91 -48.93
C ASN A 509 -3.86 2.41 -48.09
N GLU A 510 -3.99 1.11 -47.86
CA GLU A 510 -5.15 0.51 -47.17
C GLU A 510 -4.95 0.41 -45.63
N PHE A 511 -3.73 0.63 -45.14
CA PHE A 511 -3.41 0.49 -43.72
C PHE A 511 -2.41 1.53 -43.23
N LYS A 512 -2.48 1.78 -41.92
CA LYS A 512 -1.50 2.57 -41.18
C LYS A 512 -1.19 1.93 -39.83
N ILE A 513 0.07 2.00 -39.44
CA ILE A 513 0.58 1.49 -38.17
C ILE A 513 1.08 2.66 -37.35
N VAL A 514 0.70 2.72 -36.08
CA VAL A 514 1.13 3.77 -35.16
C VAL A 514 1.91 3.13 -34.01
N TYR A 515 3.15 3.55 -33.83
CA TYR A 515 4.00 3.19 -32.71
C TYR A 515 4.13 4.39 -31.78
N VAL A 516 3.63 4.25 -30.55
CA VAL A 516 3.69 5.27 -29.52
C VAL A 516 4.85 4.94 -28.59
N ALA A 517 5.90 5.76 -28.64
CA ALA A 517 7.09 5.62 -27.80
C ALA A 517 7.04 6.59 -26.60
N PRO A 518 7.48 6.19 -25.40
CA PRO A 518 7.49 7.02 -24.19
C PRO A 518 8.31 8.31 -24.35
N MET A 519 9.48 8.22 -24.98
CA MET A 519 10.47 9.30 -25.07
C MET A 519 10.78 9.65 -26.53
N LYS A 520 11.13 10.92 -26.78
CA LYS A 520 11.52 11.39 -28.12
C LYS A 520 12.77 10.69 -28.65
N ALA A 521 13.79 10.51 -27.80
CA ALA A 521 15.03 9.82 -28.19
C ALA A 521 14.73 8.37 -28.63
N LEU A 522 13.87 7.68 -27.88
CA LEU A 522 13.44 6.33 -28.23
C LEU A 522 12.61 6.31 -29.53
N ALA A 523 11.77 7.31 -29.77
CA ALA A 523 11.02 7.44 -31.03
C ALA A 523 11.96 7.53 -32.26
N ALA A 524 13.02 8.34 -32.18
CA ALA A 524 14.00 8.47 -33.25
C ALA A 524 14.78 7.16 -33.48
N GLU A 525 15.19 6.49 -32.40
CA GLU A 525 15.85 5.18 -32.46
C GLU A 525 14.95 4.12 -33.11
N MET A 526 13.68 4.02 -32.66
CA MET A 526 12.71 3.08 -33.21
C MET A 526 12.39 3.37 -34.67
N THR A 527 12.30 4.65 -35.06
CA THR A 527 12.10 5.04 -36.47
C THR A 527 13.23 4.50 -37.34
N ASN A 528 14.48 4.66 -36.91
CA ASN A 528 15.64 4.12 -37.63
C ASN A 528 15.65 2.59 -37.67
N TYR A 529 15.28 1.95 -36.54
CA TYR A 529 15.18 0.49 -36.44
C TYR A 529 14.15 -0.08 -37.42
N PHE A 530 12.90 0.38 -37.35
CA PHE A 530 11.82 -0.06 -38.22
C PHE A 530 12.08 0.30 -39.69
N SER A 531 12.66 1.48 -39.98
CA SER A 531 13.01 1.86 -41.35
C SER A 531 13.96 0.85 -41.98
N ARG A 532 15.06 0.50 -41.31
CA ARG A 532 16.06 -0.46 -41.84
C ARG A 532 15.48 -1.86 -42.04
N ARG A 533 14.60 -2.29 -41.12
CA ARG A 533 14.01 -3.64 -41.13
C ARG A 533 12.91 -3.80 -42.17
N LEU A 534 12.15 -2.74 -42.44
CA LEU A 534 11.01 -2.75 -43.35
C LEU A 534 11.34 -2.17 -44.75
N GLU A 535 12.54 -1.62 -44.93
CA GLU A 535 13.07 -1.15 -46.22
C GLU A 535 12.97 -2.22 -47.35
N PRO A 536 13.30 -3.51 -47.11
CA PRO A 536 13.15 -4.55 -48.15
C PRO A 536 11.71 -4.75 -48.63
N LEU A 537 10.72 -4.39 -47.79
CA LEU A 537 9.29 -4.46 -48.11
C LEU A 537 8.77 -3.15 -48.73
N GLY A 538 9.64 -2.14 -48.86
CA GLY A 538 9.29 -0.81 -49.38
C GLY A 538 8.31 -0.03 -48.50
N ILE A 539 8.24 -0.34 -47.21
CA ILE A 539 7.38 0.34 -46.23
C ILE A 539 8.09 1.60 -45.74
N VAL A 540 7.39 2.73 -45.77
CA VAL A 540 7.94 4.01 -45.33
C VAL A 540 7.56 4.27 -43.87
N VAL A 541 8.59 4.40 -43.03
CA VAL A 541 8.47 4.74 -41.60
C VAL A 541 8.92 6.19 -41.40
N LYS A 542 8.15 6.97 -40.64
CA LYS A 542 8.53 8.35 -40.29
C LYS A 542 8.22 8.69 -38.83
N GLU A 543 9.05 9.55 -38.27
CA GLU A 543 8.85 10.15 -36.96
C GLU A 543 7.84 11.30 -37.04
N LEU A 544 6.92 11.35 -36.08
CA LEU A 544 5.98 12.44 -35.86
C LEU A 544 6.06 12.88 -34.40
N THR A 545 6.93 13.84 -34.09
CA THR A 545 7.14 14.36 -32.73
C THR A 545 6.79 15.86 -32.66
N GLY A 546 7.03 16.50 -31.53
CA GLY A 546 6.83 17.94 -31.37
C GLY A 546 7.73 18.76 -32.31
N ASP A 547 8.96 18.29 -32.52
CA ASP A 547 10.01 19.01 -33.25
C ASP A 547 9.97 18.71 -34.75
N MET A 548 9.56 17.49 -35.13
CA MET A 548 9.34 17.11 -36.53
C MET A 548 7.87 17.21 -36.93
N GLN A 549 7.54 18.22 -37.74
CA GLN A 549 6.21 18.37 -38.33
C GLN A 549 6.20 17.80 -39.74
N LEU A 550 5.38 16.78 -39.97
CA LEU A 550 5.13 16.24 -41.30
C LEU A 550 3.92 16.93 -41.94
N SER A 551 4.02 17.19 -43.24
CA SER A 551 2.88 17.65 -44.02
C SER A 551 1.83 16.55 -44.18
N LYS A 552 0.56 16.91 -44.39
CA LYS A 552 -0.53 15.92 -44.58
C LYS A 552 -0.24 14.94 -45.72
N SER A 553 0.38 15.41 -46.81
CA SER A 553 0.77 14.59 -47.96
C SER A 553 1.88 13.59 -47.62
N GLU A 554 2.87 13.98 -46.82
CA GLU A 554 3.90 13.06 -46.31
C GLU A 554 3.29 12.02 -45.38
N ILE A 555 2.40 12.44 -44.49
CA ILE A 555 1.74 11.52 -43.57
C ILE A 555 0.92 10.47 -44.34
N LEU A 556 0.20 10.84 -45.39
CA LEU A 556 -0.56 9.89 -46.22
C LEU A 556 0.34 8.92 -47.00
N ARG A 557 1.55 9.33 -47.40
CA ARG A 557 2.52 8.47 -48.09
C ARG A 557 3.21 7.47 -47.18
N THR A 558 3.16 7.69 -45.86
CA THR A 558 3.82 6.83 -44.86
C THR A 558 2.88 5.75 -44.34
N GLN A 559 3.39 4.53 -44.19
CA GLN A 559 2.61 3.39 -43.69
C GLN A 559 2.75 3.27 -42.18
N MET A 560 3.93 3.58 -41.62
CA MET A 560 4.18 3.51 -40.19
C MET A 560 4.60 4.87 -39.63
N LEU A 561 3.94 5.29 -38.55
CA LEU A 561 4.26 6.52 -37.82
C LEU A 561 4.79 6.15 -36.44
N VAL A 562 5.95 6.70 -36.09
CA VAL A 562 6.50 6.62 -34.73
C VAL A 562 6.33 7.97 -34.06
N THR A 563 5.66 8.01 -32.90
CA THR A 563 5.22 9.25 -32.27
C THR A 563 5.27 9.16 -30.74
N THR A 564 5.07 10.28 -30.03
CA THR A 564 4.90 10.29 -28.58
C THR A 564 3.41 10.30 -28.22
N PRO A 565 3.02 9.88 -26.99
CA PRO A 565 1.64 9.92 -26.54
C PRO A 565 0.98 11.29 -26.75
N GLU A 566 1.65 12.37 -26.34
CA GLU A 566 1.10 13.73 -26.42
C GLU A 566 0.86 14.14 -27.86
N LYS A 567 1.80 13.82 -28.75
CA LYS A 567 1.69 14.20 -30.15
C LYS A 567 0.56 13.44 -30.83
N TRP A 568 0.42 12.15 -30.54
CA TRP A 568 -0.68 11.34 -31.06
C TRP A 568 -2.04 11.79 -30.51
N ASP A 569 -2.12 12.15 -29.22
CA ASP A 569 -3.34 12.70 -28.63
C ASP A 569 -3.75 14.01 -29.31
N VAL A 570 -2.79 14.92 -29.58
CA VAL A 570 -3.08 16.17 -30.31
C VAL A 570 -3.56 15.91 -31.74
N VAL A 571 -2.95 14.96 -32.45
CA VAL A 571 -3.34 14.60 -33.82
C VAL A 571 -4.76 14.05 -33.85
N THR A 572 -5.08 13.12 -32.96
CA THR A 572 -6.40 12.47 -32.90
C THR A 572 -7.50 13.39 -32.32
N ARG A 573 -7.16 14.50 -31.64
CA ARG A 573 -8.12 15.54 -31.23
C ARG A 573 -8.54 16.48 -32.37
N LYS A 574 -7.72 16.69 -33.41
CA LYS A 574 -8.00 17.64 -34.50
C LYS A 574 -8.97 17.01 -35.53
N SER A 575 -10.26 17.08 -35.23
CA SER A 575 -11.35 16.38 -35.93
C SER A 575 -11.68 16.85 -37.36
N VAL A 576 -11.16 17.96 -37.87
CA VAL A 576 -11.66 18.56 -39.13
C VAL A 576 -10.85 18.14 -40.38
N GLY A 577 -9.85 17.28 -40.25
CA GLY A 577 -9.11 16.78 -41.42
C GLY A 577 -8.34 15.46 -41.25
N ASP A 578 -8.15 14.99 -40.01
CA ASP A 578 -7.32 13.81 -39.71
C ASP A 578 -8.18 12.57 -39.34
N VAL A 579 -9.51 12.67 -39.46
CA VAL A 579 -10.44 11.53 -39.30
C VAL A 579 -10.15 10.44 -40.32
N ALA A 580 -9.84 10.83 -41.57
CA ALA A 580 -9.44 9.89 -42.61
C ALA A 580 -8.19 9.09 -42.22
N LEU A 581 -7.23 9.73 -41.55
CA LEU A 581 -6.04 9.04 -41.08
C LEU A 581 -6.36 8.04 -39.98
N SER A 582 -7.19 8.44 -39.02
CA SER A 582 -7.58 7.60 -37.89
C SER A 582 -8.36 6.37 -38.34
N GLN A 583 -9.13 6.46 -39.43
CA GLN A 583 -9.88 5.33 -40.01
C GLN A 583 -8.99 4.30 -40.73
N ILE A 584 -7.83 4.72 -41.24
CA ILE A 584 -6.87 3.85 -41.94
C ILE A 584 -5.94 3.14 -40.95
N VAL A 585 -5.85 3.60 -39.70
CA VAL A 585 -5.06 2.93 -38.66
C VAL A 585 -5.65 1.54 -38.41
N LYS A 586 -4.80 0.51 -38.50
CA LYS A 586 -5.16 -0.89 -38.23
C LYS A 586 -4.42 -1.50 -37.04
N LEU A 587 -3.24 -0.97 -36.73
CA LEU A 587 -2.41 -1.41 -35.60
C LEU A 587 -1.93 -0.20 -34.79
N LEU A 588 -2.19 -0.25 -33.48
CA LEU A 588 -1.70 0.70 -32.48
C LEU A 588 -0.78 -0.04 -31.50
N ILE A 589 0.49 0.33 -31.47
CA ILE A 589 1.50 -0.21 -30.56
C ILE A 589 1.77 0.85 -29.49
N LEU A 590 1.56 0.49 -28.23
CA LEU A 590 1.84 1.31 -27.08
C LEU A 590 3.08 0.72 -26.38
N ASP A 591 4.20 1.41 -26.50
CA ASP A 591 5.44 1.01 -25.84
C ASP A 591 5.52 1.62 -24.43
N GLU A 592 6.06 0.84 -23.50
CA GLU A 592 6.18 1.18 -22.08
C GLU A 592 4.83 1.62 -21.44
N VAL A 593 3.79 0.77 -21.55
CA VAL A 593 2.43 1.04 -21.01
C VAL A 593 2.41 1.30 -19.49
N HIS A 594 3.45 0.91 -18.75
CA HIS A 594 3.60 1.29 -17.33
C HIS A 594 3.72 2.79 -17.08
N LEU A 595 3.95 3.61 -18.13
CA LEU A 595 3.78 5.05 -18.08
C LEU A 595 2.37 5.48 -17.61
N LEU A 596 1.38 4.58 -17.62
CA LEU A 596 0.08 4.81 -16.97
C LEU A 596 0.23 5.22 -15.49
N HIS A 597 1.30 4.83 -14.81
CA HIS A 597 1.55 5.20 -13.41
C HIS A 597 2.27 6.56 -13.24
N GLU A 598 2.71 7.19 -14.32
CA GLU A 598 3.37 8.49 -14.30
C GLU A 598 2.39 9.63 -14.59
N ASP A 599 2.81 10.90 -14.43
CA ASP A 599 2.02 12.09 -14.73
C ASP A 599 1.50 12.15 -16.18
N ARG A 600 2.13 11.38 -17.09
CA ARG A 600 1.77 11.27 -18.51
C ARG A 600 0.73 10.17 -18.77
N GLY A 601 0.37 9.37 -17.78
CA GLY A 601 -0.63 8.29 -17.87
C GLY A 601 -1.99 8.72 -18.43
N PRO A 602 -2.58 9.86 -18.02
CA PRO A 602 -3.88 10.32 -18.53
C PRO A 602 -3.91 10.54 -20.06
N VAL A 603 -2.76 10.81 -20.67
CA VAL A 603 -2.64 10.96 -22.13
C VAL A 603 -2.80 9.60 -22.81
N LEU A 604 -2.17 8.54 -22.29
CA LEU A 604 -2.32 7.17 -22.78
C LEU A 604 -3.76 6.67 -22.59
N GLU A 605 -4.37 6.92 -21.44
CA GLU A 605 -5.79 6.63 -21.19
C GLU A 605 -6.70 7.27 -22.23
N SER A 606 -6.47 8.56 -22.52
CA SER A 606 -7.24 9.30 -23.51
C SER A 606 -7.11 8.74 -24.92
N ILE A 607 -5.92 8.25 -25.30
CA ILE A 607 -5.67 7.63 -26.61
C ILE A 607 -6.43 6.31 -26.71
N VAL A 608 -6.25 5.41 -25.74
CA VAL A 608 -6.88 4.09 -25.76
C VAL A 608 -8.40 4.20 -25.73
N ALA A 609 -8.96 5.01 -24.82
CA ALA A 609 -10.41 5.21 -24.74
C ALA A 609 -10.99 5.76 -26.05
N ARG A 610 -10.27 6.66 -26.73
CA ARG A 610 -10.67 7.21 -28.03
C ARG A 610 -10.60 6.15 -29.13
N THR A 611 -9.54 5.34 -29.16
CA THR A 611 -9.38 4.25 -30.13
C THR A 611 -10.47 3.21 -29.96
N LEU A 612 -10.76 2.76 -28.73
CA LEU A 612 -11.82 1.78 -28.45
C LEU A 612 -13.20 2.31 -28.88
N ARG A 613 -13.54 3.55 -28.48
CA ARG A 613 -14.78 4.19 -28.91
C ARG A 613 -14.87 4.37 -30.43
N GLN A 614 -13.73 4.60 -31.09
CA GLN A 614 -13.67 4.66 -32.55
C GLN A 614 -13.93 3.28 -33.18
N VAL A 615 -13.36 2.21 -32.64
CA VAL A 615 -13.62 0.84 -33.09
C VAL A 615 -15.11 0.52 -32.97
N GLU A 616 -15.74 0.83 -31.83
CA GLU A 616 -17.17 0.63 -31.60
C GLU A 616 -18.05 1.43 -32.58
N SER A 617 -17.72 2.70 -32.83
CA SER A 617 -18.53 3.57 -33.70
C SER A 617 -18.34 3.31 -35.19
N THR A 618 -17.12 2.95 -35.63
CA THR A 618 -16.80 2.73 -37.04
C THR A 618 -16.94 1.26 -37.47
N GLN A 619 -17.04 0.33 -36.51
CA GLN A 619 -17.02 -1.11 -36.73
C GLN A 619 -15.79 -1.59 -37.51
N SER A 620 -14.72 -0.79 -37.52
CA SER A 620 -13.41 -1.17 -38.04
C SER A 620 -12.50 -1.51 -36.88
N MET A 621 -12.09 -2.77 -36.79
CA MET A 621 -11.18 -3.23 -35.75
C MET A 621 -9.81 -2.57 -35.89
N ILE A 622 -9.23 -2.17 -34.75
CA ILE A 622 -7.86 -1.69 -34.61
C ILE A 622 -7.21 -2.60 -33.59
N ARG A 623 -6.17 -3.32 -34.00
CA ARG A 623 -5.39 -4.18 -33.11
C ARG A 623 -4.53 -3.31 -32.18
N ILE A 624 -4.58 -3.60 -30.88
CA ILE A 624 -3.79 -2.90 -29.86
C ILE A 624 -2.73 -3.86 -29.30
N LEU A 625 -1.47 -3.44 -29.34
CA LEU A 625 -0.35 -4.11 -28.69
C LEU A 625 0.18 -3.23 -27.57
N GLY A 626 -0.01 -3.64 -26.33
CA GLY A 626 0.64 -3.04 -25.16
C GLY A 626 1.96 -3.76 -24.85
N LEU A 627 3.06 -3.03 -24.81
CA LEU A 627 4.35 -3.52 -24.32
C LEU A 627 4.64 -2.84 -22.99
N SER A 628 5.01 -3.61 -21.99
CA SER A 628 5.33 -3.05 -20.67
C SER A 628 6.49 -3.76 -20.00
N ALA A 629 7.11 -3.09 -19.04
CA ALA A 629 7.86 -3.74 -17.98
C ALA A 629 6.91 -4.59 -17.12
N THR A 630 7.48 -5.37 -16.21
CA THR A 630 6.72 -6.16 -15.24
C THR A 630 5.95 -5.23 -14.30
N LEU A 631 4.63 -5.24 -14.39
CA LEU A 631 3.69 -4.44 -13.61
C LEU A 631 2.87 -5.35 -12.70
N PRO A 632 2.53 -4.97 -11.46
CA PRO A 632 1.66 -5.80 -10.61
C PRO A 632 0.20 -5.84 -11.10
N ASN A 633 -0.34 -4.73 -11.60
CA ASN A 633 -1.75 -4.60 -12.01
C ASN A 633 -1.97 -4.97 -13.49
N TYR A 634 -1.29 -6.00 -13.99
CA TYR A 634 -1.34 -6.35 -15.43
C TYR A 634 -2.73 -6.79 -15.89
N LEU A 635 -3.56 -7.37 -15.02
CA LEU A 635 -4.95 -7.76 -15.34
C LEU A 635 -5.85 -6.54 -15.60
N ASP A 636 -5.67 -5.48 -14.82
CA ASP A 636 -6.42 -4.24 -14.99
C ASP A 636 -6.02 -3.56 -16.31
N VAL A 637 -4.72 -3.55 -16.61
CA VAL A 637 -4.19 -3.03 -17.88
C VAL A 637 -4.69 -3.88 -19.07
N ALA A 638 -4.74 -5.20 -18.93
CA ALA A 638 -5.28 -6.08 -19.96
C ALA A 638 -6.75 -5.77 -20.25
N THR A 639 -7.54 -5.57 -19.19
CA THR A 639 -8.96 -5.19 -19.30
C THR A 639 -9.10 -3.82 -19.96
N PHE A 640 -8.30 -2.84 -19.54
CA PHE A 640 -8.25 -1.49 -20.11
C PHE A 640 -7.93 -1.49 -21.61
N LEU A 641 -7.04 -2.38 -22.08
CA LEU A 641 -6.69 -2.52 -23.49
C LEU A 641 -7.65 -3.46 -24.27
N HIS A 642 -8.71 -3.98 -23.63
CA HIS A 642 -9.58 -5.03 -24.20
C HIS A 642 -8.79 -6.24 -24.72
N VAL A 643 -7.83 -6.72 -23.94
CA VAL A 643 -7.04 -7.92 -24.22
C VAL A 643 -7.72 -9.13 -23.59
N ASN A 644 -7.87 -10.22 -24.35
CA ASN A 644 -8.35 -11.48 -23.80
C ASN A 644 -7.27 -12.11 -22.89
N PRO A 645 -7.52 -12.28 -21.58
CA PRO A 645 -6.52 -12.80 -20.65
C PRO A 645 -6.04 -14.24 -20.94
N TYR A 646 -6.82 -15.04 -21.66
CA TYR A 646 -6.45 -16.43 -21.97
C TYR A 646 -5.57 -16.57 -23.22
N ILE A 647 -5.58 -15.58 -24.11
CA ILE A 647 -4.95 -15.67 -25.44
C ILE A 647 -3.91 -14.56 -25.63
N GLY A 648 -4.27 -13.31 -25.29
CA GLY A 648 -3.49 -12.11 -25.59
C GLY A 648 -2.67 -11.55 -24.42
N LEU A 649 -2.88 -12.04 -23.20
CA LEU A 649 -2.13 -11.61 -22.03
C LEU A 649 -0.89 -12.47 -21.82
N PHE A 650 0.29 -11.85 -21.83
CA PHE A 650 1.57 -12.50 -21.57
C PHE A 650 2.30 -11.77 -20.45
N PHE A 651 2.59 -12.48 -19.37
CA PHE A 651 3.37 -11.93 -18.24
C PHE A 651 4.60 -12.80 -17.99
N PHE A 652 5.78 -12.19 -18.14
CA PHE A 652 7.08 -12.81 -17.94
C PHE A 652 7.80 -12.11 -16.79
N ASP A 653 8.02 -12.82 -15.69
CA ASP A 653 8.79 -12.30 -14.56
C ASP A 653 10.31 -12.17 -14.85
N GLY A 654 11.06 -11.75 -13.83
CA GLY A 654 12.51 -11.53 -13.92
C GLY A 654 13.32 -12.76 -14.37
N ARG A 655 12.78 -13.98 -14.25
CA ARG A 655 13.46 -15.23 -14.64
C ARG A 655 13.59 -15.39 -16.15
N PHE A 656 12.85 -14.62 -16.94
CA PHE A 656 12.97 -14.61 -18.41
C PHE A 656 13.97 -13.58 -18.93
N ARG A 657 14.69 -12.87 -18.06
CA ARG A 657 15.70 -11.91 -18.49
C ARG A 657 16.85 -12.66 -19.18
N PRO A 658 17.25 -12.29 -20.42
CA PRO A 658 18.32 -12.99 -21.13
C PRO A 658 19.66 -13.02 -20.38
N VAL A 659 19.92 -11.96 -19.61
CA VAL A 659 21.05 -11.85 -18.70
C VAL A 659 20.49 -11.58 -17.30
N PRO A 660 20.55 -12.55 -16.38
CA PRO A 660 20.08 -12.38 -15.01
C PRO A 660 20.69 -11.15 -14.34
N LEU A 661 19.90 -10.43 -13.56
CA LEU A 661 20.33 -9.19 -12.88
C LEU A 661 20.41 -9.42 -11.39
N GLY A 662 21.61 -9.28 -10.81
CA GLY A 662 21.75 -9.02 -9.39
C GLY A 662 21.58 -7.52 -9.15
N GLN A 663 20.88 -7.14 -8.08
CA GLN A 663 20.69 -5.75 -7.71
C GLN A 663 21.36 -5.47 -6.38
N THR A 664 22.00 -4.31 -6.25
CA THR A 664 22.61 -3.86 -5.00
C THR A 664 22.20 -2.43 -4.77
N PHE A 665 21.48 -2.20 -3.67
CA PHE A 665 21.04 -0.87 -3.27
C PHE A 665 21.93 -0.39 -2.13
N LEU A 666 22.47 0.81 -2.28
CA LEU A 666 23.37 1.44 -1.30
C LEU A 666 22.70 2.71 -0.80
N GLY A 667 22.08 2.63 0.38
CA GLY A 667 21.39 3.75 1.04
C GLY A 667 22.34 4.50 1.98
N ILE A 668 22.69 5.75 1.65
CA ILE A 668 23.59 6.56 2.48
C ILE A 668 22.82 7.13 3.67
N LYS A 669 23.35 6.93 4.88
CA LYS A 669 22.64 7.26 6.12
C LYS A 669 22.75 8.72 6.55
N CYS A 670 23.75 9.46 6.06
CA CYS A 670 24.01 10.82 6.53
C CYS A 670 22.85 11.76 6.20
N ALA A 671 22.36 12.47 7.23
CA ALA A 671 21.30 13.47 7.09
C ALA A 671 21.81 14.79 6.46
N ASN A 672 23.07 15.16 6.69
CA ASN A 672 23.66 16.35 6.07
C ASN A 672 23.92 16.09 4.57
N LYS A 673 23.29 16.88 3.70
CA LYS A 673 23.34 16.69 2.24
C LYS A 673 24.76 16.70 1.67
N MET A 674 25.66 17.50 2.24
CA MET A 674 27.03 17.59 1.75
C MET A 674 27.87 16.37 2.14
N GLN A 675 27.74 15.93 3.40
CA GLN A 675 28.37 14.68 3.83
C GLN A 675 27.77 13.48 3.10
N GLN A 676 26.47 13.53 2.77
CA GLN A 676 25.83 12.52 1.95
C GLN A 676 26.46 12.43 0.55
N LEU A 677 26.74 13.56 -0.12
CA LEU A 677 27.42 13.58 -1.41
C LEU A 677 28.85 13.03 -1.32
N ASN A 678 29.64 13.48 -0.34
CA ASN A 678 31.01 12.98 -0.17
C ASN A 678 31.05 11.48 0.12
N ASN A 679 30.14 11.00 0.98
CA ASN A 679 30.01 9.57 1.26
C ASN A 679 29.51 8.81 0.03
N MET A 680 28.68 9.43 -0.83
CA MET A 680 28.21 8.83 -2.08
C MET A 680 29.38 8.59 -3.02
N ASP A 681 30.24 9.60 -3.18
CA ASP A 681 31.42 9.52 -4.04
C ASP A 681 32.41 8.48 -3.53
N GLU A 682 32.65 8.42 -2.21
CA GLU A 682 33.53 7.42 -1.59
C GLU A 682 33.00 6.00 -1.80
N VAL A 683 31.72 5.75 -1.46
CA VAL A 683 31.08 4.44 -1.61
C VAL A 683 31.00 4.03 -3.09
N CYS A 684 30.72 4.99 -3.98
CA CYS A 684 30.70 4.76 -5.42
C CYS A 684 32.10 4.34 -5.91
N TYR A 685 33.14 5.09 -5.53
CA TYR A 685 34.52 4.80 -5.89
C TYR A 685 34.96 3.41 -5.43
N GLU A 686 34.68 3.04 -4.18
CA GLU A 686 35.04 1.72 -3.64
C GLU A 686 34.37 0.57 -4.41
N ASN A 687 33.07 0.70 -4.70
CA ASN A 687 32.33 -0.30 -5.45
C ASN A 687 32.80 -0.42 -6.90
N VAL A 688 33.06 0.70 -7.56
CA VAL A 688 33.60 0.72 -8.93
C VAL A 688 34.98 0.08 -8.96
N LEU A 689 35.85 0.44 -8.02
CA LEU A 689 37.19 -0.13 -7.91
C LEU A 689 37.13 -1.65 -7.72
N LYS A 690 36.19 -2.15 -6.92
CA LYS A 690 35.96 -3.59 -6.72
C LYS A 690 35.56 -4.29 -8.02
N GLN A 691 34.63 -3.72 -8.78
CA GLN A 691 34.17 -4.30 -10.06
C GLN A 691 35.26 -4.24 -11.15
N VAL A 692 36.01 -3.14 -11.23
CA VAL A 692 37.12 -2.98 -12.17
C VAL A 692 38.26 -3.94 -11.84
N LYS A 693 38.59 -4.12 -10.56
CA LYS A 693 39.57 -5.13 -10.12
C LYS A 693 39.14 -6.56 -10.46
N ALA A 694 37.83 -6.84 -10.46
CA ALA A 694 37.28 -8.11 -10.93
C ALA A 694 37.27 -8.25 -12.47
N GLY A 695 37.71 -7.23 -13.22
CA GLY A 695 37.77 -7.23 -14.68
C GLY A 695 36.44 -6.88 -15.36
N HIS A 696 35.46 -6.36 -14.62
CA HIS A 696 34.18 -5.93 -15.18
C HIS A 696 34.22 -4.47 -15.63
N GLN A 697 33.51 -4.17 -16.73
CA GLN A 697 33.29 -2.80 -17.18
C GLN A 697 32.17 -2.16 -16.33
N VAL A 698 32.36 -0.89 -15.96
CA VAL A 698 31.39 -0.12 -15.19
C VAL A 698 30.93 1.06 -16.02
N HIS A 699 29.62 1.27 -16.05
CA HIS A 699 28.98 2.40 -16.74
C HIS A 699 28.22 3.23 -15.72
N PHE A 700 28.39 4.55 -15.77
CA PHE A 700 27.70 5.48 -14.88
C PHE A 700 26.53 6.12 -15.61
N VAL A 701 25.37 6.10 -14.95
CA VAL A 701 24.17 6.79 -15.41
C VAL A 701 23.71 7.71 -14.29
N TYR A 702 23.69 9.01 -14.57
CA TYR A 702 23.21 10.03 -13.63
C TYR A 702 21.74 10.32 -13.92
N PHE A 703 20.88 10.05 -12.95
CA PHE A 703 19.48 10.46 -12.99
C PHE A 703 19.36 11.78 -12.21
N ILE A 704 19.11 12.87 -12.93
CA ILE A 704 18.69 14.13 -12.31
C ILE A 704 17.19 13.97 -12.07
N LEU A 705 16.83 13.56 -10.85
CA LEU A 705 15.44 13.47 -10.40
C LEU A 705 14.87 14.85 -10.07
#